data_AF-A0A0G0IYS4-F1
#
_entry.id   AF-A0A0G0IYS4-F1
#
_cell.length_a   1.000
_cell.length_b   1.000
_cell.length_c   1.000
_cell.angle_alpha   90.00
_cell.angle_beta   90.00
_cell.angle_gamma   90.00
#
_symmetry.space_group_name_H-M   'P 1'
#
loop_
_entity.id
_entity.type
_entity.pdbx_description
1 polymer ?
#
loop_
_entity_poly.entity_id
_entity_poly.type
_entity_poly.pdbx_seq_one_letter_code
_entity_poly.pdbx_strand_id
1 'polypeptide(L)'
;MLVPHVVFADEEDYPKLANYFLKYFDQSDYEELYKWNLIITPAEMAYYNKPFFEQYHKKNKNGILLAYVYPAMINEYDINEQTGLHHHLYTGVENNNWWLRNENGEKLEIWSNLYAVNITNKAWQDYNVKYVKDEMDKNVWDGIMYDTVDSSITHYSKRGGIDIDGDGRKDDSGHVNQRWQEGMSELFKKTRMALGNKKIILINGSSLDSYQPYINGRMFETFPTPWEGNGSWSSSMNQYIVRLPAKNLQNNVYVINGNTNNTGAQNDYKKLRFGLTSTLQSDGYFSFDYGDQSHAQTWWYDEYNVKLGKAISKPYNLLEPNNSTIKPGLWRRDFENGVSIVNSTNNEQRFVFNQEEFEKIRGTQDKVINDGTKINWLKLGAKDGIILLKKNNKIYNNGFINGSFVRVFDNKGAQTTNGFFAYEAGYPGDTQMLLADLDNDGKQETIANGKGQISVYKNNARIANFYPYGNQFNKSITIAVADINNDGQKEIITGTGKGAGPQVRIFSNKGKLLNGGFFAYDKNFRGGVNIAVADLNGDGTKEIVTGSGPGGSPQVRIFSTSGKLLSAGFFAYDKSFRSGVSVAVGDINGDGQQEIITSPATGAGPQIKIFNQRFKLLGQFFAYNKNQRSSVKVMTSDMNKDKIDEILVGTENFIN
;
A
#
# COMPACT_ATOMS: atom_id res chain seq x y z
N MET A 1 -7.77 20.61 -23.73
CA MET A 1 -6.92 20.69 -22.52
C MET A 1 -7.81 20.35 -21.34
N LEU A 2 -7.80 19.10 -20.88
CA LEU A 2 -8.47 18.63 -19.65
C LEU A 2 -7.63 17.45 -19.16
N VAL A 3 -6.85 17.71 -18.12
CA VAL A 3 -6.09 16.70 -17.38
C VAL A 3 -7.08 16.04 -16.40
N PRO A 4 -7.17 14.71 -16.30
CA PRO A 4 -7.85 14.12 -15.17
C PRO A 4 -7.00 14.38 -13.92
N HIS A 5 -7.51 15.21 -13.02
CA HIS A 5 -7.01 15.29 -11.65
C HIS A 5 -7.26 13.95 -10.99
N VAL A 6 -6.20 13.16 -10.81
CA VAL A 6 -6.15 12.09 -9.82
C VAL A 6 -6.17 12.80 -8.47
N VAL A 7 -7.30 12.72 -7.77
CA VAL A 7 -7.42 13.18 -6.39
C VAL A 7 -6.67 12.14 -5.55
N PHE A 8 -5.43 12.43 -5.19
CA PHE A 8 -4.70 11.66 -4.20
C PHE A 8 -5.38 11.89 -2.85
N ALA A 9 -6.13 10.90 -2.36
CA ALA A 9 -6.37 10.76 -0.94
C ALA A 9 -5.05 10.32 -0.27
N ASP A 10 -4.75 10.84 0.92
CA ASP A 10 -3.43 10.74 1.52
C ASP A 10 -3.00 9.33 2.01
N GLU A 11 -3.82 8.29 1.83
CA GLU A 11 -3.60 6.93 2.38
C GLU A 11 -3.94 5.77 1.40
N GLU A 12 -3.66 5.88 0.09
CA GLU A 12 -3.88 4.73 -0.81
C GLU A 12 -2.73 3.73 -0.79
N ASP A 13 -2.93 2.61 -0.08
CA ASP A 13 -2.03 1.46 -0.08
C ASP A 13 -2.60 0.31 -0.95
N TYR A 14 -1.71 -0.51 -1.52
CA TYR A 14 -2.04 -1.59 -2.46
C TYR A 14 -1.47 -2.93 -1.99
N PRO A 15 -2.17 -4.06 -2.23
CA PRO A 15 -3.37 -4.17 -3.07
C PRO A 15 -4.67 -3.77 -2.36
N LYS A 16 -5.63 -3.24 -3.14
CA LYS A 16 -7.03 -3.06 -2.71
C LYS A 16 -7.81 -4.33 -3.00
N LEU A 17 -8.55 -4.82 -2.01
CA LEU A 17 -9.19 -6.13 -2.05
C LEU A 17 -10.70 -6.02 -1.90
N ALA A 18 -11.43 -6.78 -2.71
CA ALA A 18 -12.88 -6.94 -2.64
C ALA A 18 -13.26 -8.37 -2.27
N ASN A 19 -14.31 -8.53 -1.49
CA ASN A 19 -15.00 -9.81 -1.35
C ASN A 19 -16.43 -9.68 -1.87
N TYR A 20 -16.73 -10.44 -2.91
CA TYR A 20 -18.09 -10.64 -3.40
C TYR A 20 -18.71 -11.78 -2.59
N PHE A 21 -19.24 -11.48 -1.40
CA PHE A 21 -19.64 -12.49 -0.43
C PHE A 21 -21.16 -12.71 -0.46
N LEU A 22 -21.62 -13.59 -1.35
CA LEU A 22 -23.04 -13.88 -1.59
C LEU A 22 -23.56 -15.07 -0.80
N LYS A 23 -23.33 -15.06 0.52
CA LYS A 23 -23.86 -16.03 1.48
C LYS A 23 -24.40 -15.27 2.69
N TYR A 24 -25.48 -15.78 3.28
CA TYR A 24 -25.91 -15.32 4.60
C TYR A 24 -24.85 -15.71 5.63
N PHE A 25 -24.26 -14.72 6.26
CA PHE A 25 -23.19 -14.87 7.26
C PHE A 25 -23.68 -14.58 8.67
N ASP A 26 -22.88 -15.01 9.65
CA ASP A 26 -23.11 -14.76 11.07
C ASP A 26 -21.85 -14.20 11.75
N GLN A 27 -21.90 -14.05 13.07
CA GLN A 27 -20.82 -13.46 13.86
C GLN A 27 -19.48 -14.19 13.68
N SER A 28 -19.47 -15.48 13.36
CA SER A 28 -18.24 -16.25 13.14
C SER A 28 -17.46 -15.81 11.89
N ASP A 29 -18.15 -15.22 10.90
CA ASP A 29 -17.55 -14.76 9.66
C ASP A 29 -16.96 -13.33 9.77
N TYR A 30 -17.31 -12.57 10.81
CA TYR A 30 -17.02 -11.13 10.89
C TYR A 30 -15.54 -10.79 10.80
N GLU A 31 -14.68 -11.48 11.56
CA GLU A 31 -13.24 -11.18 11.59
C GLU A 31 -12.55 -11.47 10.26
N GLU A 32 -13.04 -12.43 9.48
CA GLU A 32 -12.54 -12.65 8.13
C GLU A 32 -13.02 -11.57 7.16
N LEU A 33 -14.28 -11.15 7.28
CA LEU A 33 -14.85 -10.10 6.43
C LEU A 33 -14.25 -8.72 6.72
N TYR A 34 -13.87 -8.41 7.97
CA TYR A 34 -13.22 -7.13 8.28
C TYR A 34 -11.87 -6.92 7.59
N LYS A 35 -11.26 -7.94 6.98
CA LYS A 35 -9.97 -7.80 6.29
C LYS A 35 -10.08 -7.14 4.91
N TRP A 36 -11.30 -7.03 4.36
CA TRP A 36 -11.53 -6.62 2.98
C TRP A 36 -11.84 -5.12 2.86
N ASN A 37 -11.28 -4.45 1.84
CA ASN A 37 -11.48 -3.03 1.60
C ASN A 37 -12.82 -2.72 0.92
N LEU A 38 -13.38 -3.68 0.19
CA LEU A 38 -14.71 -3.60 -0.41
C LEU A 38 -15.46 -4.90 -0.13
N ILE A 39 -16.69 -4.81 0.36
CA ILE A 39 -17.58 -5.96 0.51
C ILE A 39 -18.86 -5.71 -0.26
N ILE A 40 -19.22 -6.69 -1.07
CA ILE A 40 -20.51 -6.76 -1.76
C ILE A 40 -21.23 -7.97 -1.20
N THR A 41 -22.43 -7.77 -0.65
CA THR A 41 -23.18 -8.84 0.03
C THR A 41 -24.68 -8.58 -0.04
N PRO A 42 -25.57 -9.59 0.13
CA PRO A 42 -27.01 -9.40 0.04
C PRO A 42 -27.53 -8.27 0.94
N ALA A 43 -28.47 -7.48 0.42
CA ALA A 43 -29.01 -6.31 1.12
C ALA A 43 -29.62 -6.64 2.50
N GLU A 44 -30.18 -7.85 2.65
CA GLU A 44 -30.74 -8.36 3.90
C GLU A 44 -29.73 -8.50 5.03
N MET A 45 -28.45 -8.66 4.71
CA MET A 45 -27.43 -8.86 5.72
C MET A 45 -27.37 -7.71 6.72
N ALA A 46 -27.72 -6.49 6.29
CA ALA A 46 -27.82 -5.34 7.17
C ALA A 46 -28.94 -5.47 8.24
N TYR A 47 -29.98 -6.27 8.00
CA TYR A 47 -31.01 -6.56 9.02
C TYR A 47 -30.57 -7.65 9.99
N TYR A 48 -29.98 -8.73 9.46
CA TYR A 48 -29.61 -9.89 10.26
C TYR A 48 -28.33 -9.67 11.06
N ASN A 49 -27.42 -8.83 10.57
CA ASN A 49 -26.06 -8.69 11.10
C ASN A 49 -25.69 -7.24 11.43
N LYS A 50 -26.62 -6.47 12.00
CA LYS A 50 -26.40 -5.06 12.38
C LYS A 50 -25.05 -4.79 13.09
N PRO A 51 -24.57 -5.61 14.04
CA PRO A 51 -23.28 -5.38 14.69
C PRO A 51 -22.09 -5.38 13.73
N PHE A 52 -22.12 -6.17 12.66
CA PHE A 52 -21.07 -6.17 11.63
C PHE A 52 -20.95 -4.80 10.97
N PHE A 53 -22.07 -4.28 10.46
CA PHE A 53 -22.13 -3.02 9.73
C PHE A 53 -21.75 -1.81 10.62
N GLU A 54 -22.15 -1.82 11.89
CA GLU A 54 -21.78 -0.77 12.86
C GLU A 54 -20.28 -0.75 13.21
N GLN A 55 -19.58 -1.86 13.00
CA GLN A 55 -18.16 -2.01 13.31
C GLN A 55 -17.26 -1.92 12.08
N TYR A 56 -17.77 -2.23 10.90
CA TYR A 56 -16.98 -2.29 9.67
C TYR A 56 -16.17 -1.00 9.43
N HIS A 57 -16.81 0.17 9.39
CA HIS A 57 -16.10 1.44 9.16
C HIS A 57 -15.20 1.87 10.34
N LYS A 58 -15.41 1.34 11.55
CA LYS A 58 -14.53 1.59 12.69
C LYS A 58 -13.21 0.82 12.53
N LYS A 59 -13.29 -0.40 12.01
CA LYS A 59 -12.12 -1.25 11.70
C LYS A 59 -11.48 -0.89 10.35
N ASN A 60 -12.28 -0.42 9.38
CA ASN A 60 -11.88 -0.07 8.01
C ASN A 60 -12.33 1.34 7.66
N LYS A 61 -11.56 2.35 8.05
CA LYS A 61 -11.92 3.77 7.84
C LYS A 61 -12.23 4.13 6.39
N ASN A 62 -11.53 3.50 5.45
CA ASN A 62 -11.69 3.70 4.00
C ASN A 62 -12.38 2.52 3.31
N GLY A 63 -12.99 1.61 4.08
CA GLY A 63 -13.71 0.46 3.54
C GLY A 63 -15.02 0.86 2.86
N ILE A 64 -15.47 0.06 1.89
CA ILE A 64 -16.70 0.26 1.13
C ILE A 64 -17.64 -0.93 1.33
N LEU A 65 -18.91 -0.65 1.65
CA LEU A 65 -19.98 -1.65 1.70
C LEU A 65 -21.02 -1.38 0.60
N LEU A 66 -21.23 -2.37 -0.28
CA LEU A 66 -22.24 -2.29 -1.34
C LEU A 66 -23.31 -3.36 -1.15
N ALA A 67 -24.57 -2.93 -1.20
CA ALA A 67 -25.71 -3.85 -1.20
C ALA A 67 -25.83 -4.53 -2.56
N TYR A 68 -25.81 -5.86 -2.58
CA TYR A 68 -26.07 -6.66 -3.77
C TYR A 68 -27.56 -6.68 -4.09
N VAL A 69 -27.93 -6.24 -5.30
CA VAL A 69 -29.31 -6.11 -5.76
C VAL A 69 -29.44 -6.39 -7.26
N TYR A 70 -30.66 -6.71 -7.72
CA TYR A 70 -30.94 -6.91 -9.14
C TYR A 70 -31.65 -5.71 -9.78
N PRO A 71 -31.28 -5.31 -11.00
CA PRO A 71 -31.97 -4.26 -11.74
C PRO A 71 -33.23 -4.78 -12.47
N ALA A 72 -33.19 -6.02 -12.94
CA ALA A 72 -34.20 -6.58 -13.83
C ALA A 72 -34.39 -8.09 -13.69
N MET A 73 -33.98 -8.67 -12.54
CA MET A 73 -34.08 -10.09 -12.26
C MET A 73 -34.68 -10.33 -10.89
N ILE A 74 -35.38 -11.45 -10.72
CA ILE A 74 -35.85 -11.92 -9.42
C ILE A 74 -35.53 -13.41 -9.31
N ASN A 75 -34.89 -13.79 -8.19
CA ASN A 75 -34.62 -15.18 -7.86
C ASN A 75 -35.77 -15.75 -7.04
N GLU A 76 -36.45 -16.77 -7.55
CA GLU A 76 -37.55 -17.43 -6.85
C GLU A 76 -37.09 -18.32 -5.68
N TYR A 77 -35.81 -18.67 -5.60
CA TYR A 77 -35.28 -19.40 -4.44
C TYR A 77 -35.23 -18.54 -3.16
N ASP A 78 -35.05 -17.22 -3.32
CA ASP A 78 -34.90 -16.26 -2.22
C ASP A 78 -36.26 -15.91 -1.55
N ILE A 79 -37.35 -16.55 -1.97
CA ILE A 79 -38.73 -16.34 -1.45
C ILE A 79 -39.02 -17.16 -0.18
N ASN A 80 -38.17 -18.15 0.16
CA ASN A 80 -38.43 -19.07 1.28
C ASN A 80 -38.51 -18.38 2.65
N GLU A 81 -37.98 -17.17 2.80
CA GLU A 81 -38.25 -16.31 3.94
C GLU A 81 -39.45 -15.39 3.63
N GLN A 82 -40.63 -15.71 4.16
CA GLN A 82 -41.90 -15.02 3.89
C GLN A 82 -41.94 -13.51 4.27
N THR A 83 -40.84 -12.96 4.77
CA THR A 83 -40.74 -11.58 5.29
C THR A 83 -39.46 -10.84 4.89
N GLY A 84 -38.64 -11.40 4.00
CA GLY A 84 -37.37 -10.80 3.55
C GLY A 84 -37.53 -9.70 2.49
N LEU A 85 -36.47 -8.94 2.22
CA LEU A 85 -36.51 -7.87 1.20
C LEU A 85 -36.72 -8.41 -0.21
N HIS A 86 -35.99 -9.46 -0.58
CA HIS A 86 -36.20 -10.13 -1.86
C HIS A 86 -37.63 -10.70 -1.98
N HIS A 87 -38.26 -11.11 -0.87
CA HIS A 87 -39.68 -11.49 -0.86
C HIS A 87 -40.62 -10.31 -1.18
N HIS A 88 -40.38 -9.13 -0.61
CA HIS A 88 -41.14 -7.92 -0.97
C HIS A 88 -40.91 -7.51 -2.43
N LEU A 89 -39.69 -7.65 -2.94
CA LEU A 89 -39.39 -7.37 -4.33
C LEU A 89 -40.14 -8.34 -5.26
N TYR A 90 -40.09 -9.65 -4.97
CA TYR A 90 -40.82 -10.69 -5.70
C TYR A 90 -42.32 -10.48 -5.70
N THR A 91 -42.94 -10.31 -4.52
CA THR A 91 -44.39 -10.13 -4.40
C THR A 91 -44.87 -8.89 -5.14
N GLY A 92 -44.08 -7.82 -5.17
CA GLY A 92 -44.34 -6.63 -5.99
C GLY A 92 -44.41 -6.96 -7.49
N VAL A 93 -43.41 -7.69 -8.01
CA VAL A 93 -43.36 -8.11 -9.41
C VAL A 93 -44.50 -9.07 -9.77
N GLU A 94 -44.76 -10.05 -8.91
CA GLU A 94 -45.80 -11.07 -9.13
C GLU A 94 -47.20 -10.45 -9.12
N ASN A 95 -47.53 -9.64 -8.11
CA ASN A 95 -48.86 -9.02 -7.98
C ASN A 95 -49.18 -8.03 -9.10
N ASN A 96 -48.16 -7.40 -9.69
CA ASN A 96 -48.33 -6.43 -10.77
C ASN A 96 -48.01 -7.01 -12.17
N ASN A 97 -47.65 -8.30 -12.25
CA ASN A 97 -47.33 -9.02 -13.47
C ASN A 97 -46.28 -8.30 -14.36
N TRP A 98 -45.15 -7.88 -13.77
CA TRP A 98 -44.09 -7.17 -14.51
C TRP A 98 -43.06 -8.08 -15.19
N TRP A 99 -43.29 -9.39 -15.22
CA TRP A 99 -42.37 -10.36 -15.82
C TRP A 99 -42.11 -10.10 -17.31
N LEU A 100 -40.87 -10.30 -17.74
CA LEU A 100 -40.57 -10.43 -19.16
C LEU A 100 -40.99 -11.82 -19.62
N ARG A 101 -41.69 -11.90 -20.75
CA ARG A 101 -42.29 -13.14 -21.24
C ARG A 101 -41.85 -13.46 -22.67
N ASN A 102 -41.99 -14.72 -23.03
CA ASN A 102 -41.91 -15.15 -24.42
C ASN A 102 -43.29 -15.02 -25.11
N GLU A 103 -43.35 -15.34 -26.40
CA GLU A 103 -44.59 -15.28 -27.20
C GLU A 103 -45.67 -16.27 -26.74
N ASN A 104 -45.33 -17.25 -25.91
CA ASN A 104 -46.28 -18.18 -25.31
C ASN A 104 -46.82 -17.67 -23.95
N GLY A 105 -46.37 -16.49 -23.51
CA GLY A 105 -46.72 -15.92 -22.21
C GLY A 105 -45.97 -16.53 -21.03
N GLU A 106 -44.93 -17.33 -21.25
CA GLU A 106 -44.11 -17.94 -20.19
C GLU A 106 -43.07 -16.94 -19.67
N LYS A 107 -42.77 -16.95 -18.35
CA LYS A 107 -41.71 -16.10 -17.78
C LYS A 107 -40.36 -16.46 -18.40
N LEU A 108 -39.56 -15.46 -18.75
CA LEU A 108 -38.21 -15.69 -19.26
C LEU A 108 -37.26 -16.05 -18.11
N GLU A 109 -36.86 -17.31 -18.02
CA GLU A 109 -35.86 -17.81 -17.07
C GLU A 109 -34.45 -17.64 -17.66
N ILE A 110 -33.60 -16.87 -16.98
CA ILE A 110 -32.21 -16.61 -17.42
C ILE A 110 -31.22 -17.63 -16.83
N TRP A 111 -31.46 -18.06 -15.59
CA TRP A 111 -30.72 -19.08 -14.83
C TRP A 111 -31.72 -19.83 -13.95
N SER A 112 -31.32 -20.99 -13.39
CA SER A 112 -32.22 -21.80 -12.56
C SER A 112 -32.88 -20.97 -11.47
N ASN A 113 -34.20 -20.82 -11.53
CA ASN A 113 -35.05 -20.02 -10.64
C ASN A 113 -34.83 -18.49 -10.71
N LEU A 114 -34.03 -17.98 -11.65
CA LEU A 114 -33.78 -16.55 -11.85
C LEU A 114 -34.52 -16.07 -13.10
N TYR A 115 -35.54 -15.23 -12.89
CA TYR A 115 -36.45 -14.79 -13.94
C TYR A 115 -36.30 -13.30 -14.26
N ALA A 116 -36.42 -12.96 -15.54
CA ALA A 116 -36.33 -11.59 -16.01
C ALA A 116 -37.62 -10.81 -15.77
N VAL A 117 -37.45 -9.55 -15.36
CA VAL A 117 -38.51 -8.54 -15.25
C VAL A 117 -38.45 -7.65 -16.48
N ASN A 118 -39.61 -7.26 -17.03
CA ASN A 118 -39.67 -6.39 -18.19
C ASN A 118 -39.19 -4.99 -17.81
N ILE A 119 -37.91 -4.71 -18.06
CA ILE A 119 -37.27 -3.44 -17.70
C ILE A 119 -37.86 -2.21 -18.41
N THR A 120 -38.64 -2.41 -19.48
CA THR A 120 -39.33 -1.31 -20.16
C THR A 120 -40.56 -0.82 -19.39
N ASN A 121 -41.04 -1.61 -18.42
CA ASN A 121 -42.16 -1.24 -17.58
C ASN A 121 -41.75 -0.14 -16.59
N LYS A 122 -42.33 1.06 -16.74
CA LYS A 122 -42.01 2.22 -15.90
C LYS A 122 -42.38 2.02 -14.44
N ALA A 123 -43.46 1.28 -14.15
CA ALA A 123 -43.88 1.00 -12.78
C ALA A 123 -42.89 0.09 -12.06
N TRP A 124 -42.33 -0.90 -12.76
CA TRP A 124 -41.20 -1.69 -12.25
C TRP A 124 -40.00 -0.80 -11.96
N GLN A 125 -39.62 0.08 -12.90
CA GLN A 125 -38.47 0.96 -12.67
C GLN A 125 -38.63 1.82 -11.41
N ASP A 126 -39.81 2.40 -11.22
CA ASP A 126 -40.10 3.23 -10.06
C ASP A 126 -40.13 2.41 -8.76
N TYR A 127 -40.66 1.17 -8.83
CA TYR A 127 -40.66 0.23 -7.70
C TYR A 127 -39.25 -0.22 -7.32
N ASN A 128 -38.40 -0.57 -8.28
CA ASN A 128 -37.02 -0.98 -8.07
C ASN A 128 -36.17 0.17 -7.49
N VAL A 129 -36.33 1.39 -8.01
CA VAL A 129 -35.65 2.59 -7.47
C VAL A 129 -36.09 2.87 -6.04
N LYS A 130 -37.39 2.71 -5.74
CA LYS A 130 -37.89 2.85 -4.37
C LYS A 130 -37.27 1.80 -3.46
N TYR A 131 -37.28 0.53 -3.86
CA TYR A 131 -36.65 -0.56 -3.11
C TYR A 131 -35.18 -0.27 -2.79
N VAL A 132 -34.40 0.11 -3.80
CA VAL A 132 -32.99 0.47 -3.63
C VAL A 132 -32.81 1.66 -2.70
N LYS A 133 -33.65 2.69 -2.83
CA LYS A 133 -33.59 3.86 -1.96
C LYS A 133 -33.90 3.50 -0.50
N ASP A 134 -34.96 2.72 -0.28
CA ASP A 134 -35.38 2.28 1.05
C ASP A 134 -34.28 1.43 1.71
N GLU A 135 -33.53 0.64 0.94
CA GLU A 135 -32.35 -0.08 1.43
C GLU A 135 -31.19 0.85 1.82
N MET A 136 -30.98 1.92 1.05
CA MET A 136 -29.92 2.89 1.33
C MET A 136 -30.25 3.81 2.53
N ASP A 137 -31.53 3.97 2.90
CA ASP A 137 -31.97 4.76 4.06
C ASP A 137 -31.49 4.16 5.40
N LYS A 138 -30.99 2.92 5.41
CA LYS A 138 -30.33 2.31 6.58
C LYS A 138 -29.04 3.03 7.00
N ASN A 139 -28.49 3.93 6.18
CA ASN A 139 -27.23 4.66 6.43
C ASN A 139 -25.99 3.77 6.71
N VAL A 140 -26.06 2.46 6.42
CA VAL A 140 -24.93 1.52 6.56
C VAL A 140 -24.22 1.23 5.24
N TRP A 141 -24.87 1.49 4.11
CA TRP A 141 -24.33 1.19 2.78
C TRP A 141 -23.71 2.43 2.14
N ASP A 142 -22.53 2.27 1.53
CA ASP A 142 -21.91 3.31 0.71
C ASP A 142 -22.51 3.37 -0.69
N GLY A 143 -23.17 2.30 -1.10
CA GLY A 143 -23.81 2.19 -2.40
C GLY A 143 -24.44 0.83 -2.64
N ILE A 144 -24.67 0.56 -3.91
CA ILE A 144 -25.21 -0.71 -4.39
C ILE A 144 -24.32 -1.30 -5.47
N MET A 145 -24.49 -2.60 -5.68
CA MET A 145 -24.07 -3.29 -6.88
C MET A 145 -25.29 -3.90 -7.58
N TYR A 146 -25.55 -3.45 -8.81
CA TYR A 146 -26.51 -4.11 -9.69
C TYR A 146 -25.84 -5.27 -10.41
N ASP A 147 -26.31 -6.49 -10.16
CA ASP A 147 -25.83 -7.67 -10.87
C ASP A 147 -26.63 -7.93 -12.15
N THR A 148 -26.18 -8.87 -13.00
CA THR A 148 -26.88 -9.30 -14.24
C THR A 148 -27.15 -8.16 -15.25
N VAL A 149 -26.25 -7.17 -15.33
CA VAL A 149 -26.41 -6.03 -16.24
C VAL A 149 -26.02 -6.40 -17.65
N ASP A 150 -26.95 -6.95 -18.42
CA ASP A 150 -26.71 -7.33 -19.81
C ASP A 150 -27.12 -6.23 -20.82
N SER A 151 -26.46 -6.21 -21.98
CA SER A 151 -26.87 -5.43 -23.15
C SER A 151 -27.68 -6.24 -24.18
N SER A 152 -27.77 -7.56 -24.03
CA SER A 152 -28.50 -8.44 -24.93
C SER A 152 -29.35 -9.44 -24.14
N ILE A 153 -30.63 -9.14 -23.90
CA ILE A 153 -31.51 -10.08 -23.20
C ILE A 153 -31.92 -11.27 -24.09
N THR A 154 -31.87 -11.11 -25.42
CA THR A 154 -32.37 -12.11 -26.36
C THR A 154 -31.58 -13.42 -26.38
N HIS A 155 -30.31 -13.43 -25.96
CA HIS A 155 -29.53 -14.69 -25.94
C HIS A 155 -29.98 -15.67 -24.84
N TYR A 156 -30.79 -15.21 -23.88
CA TYR A 156 -31.40 -16.08 -22.89
C TYR A 156 -32.67 -16.76 -23.41
N SER A 157 -33.19 -16.35 -24.57
CA SER A 157 -34.38 -16.97 -25.16
C SER A 157 -34.05 -18.36 -25.74
N LYS A 158 -34.14 -19.39 -24.89
CA LYS A 158 -33.87 -20.79 -25.28
C LYS A 158 -35.01 -21.43 -26.09
N ARG A 159 -36.24 -20.93 -25.93
CA ARG A 159 -37.46 -21.40 -26.60
C ARG A 159 -38.37 -20.20 -26.87
N GLY A 160 -38.66 -19.95 -28.15
CA GLY A 160 -39.48 -18.82 -28.56
C GLY A 160 -38.73 -17.49 -28.67
N GLY A 161 -39.41 -16.44 -29.13
CA GLY A 161 -38.94 -15.06 -29.14
C GLY A 161 -39.45 -14.26 -27.94
N ILE A 162 -38.78 -13.17 -27.61
CA ILE A 162 -39.18 -12.31 -26.49
C ILE A 162 -40.31 -11.39 -26.96
N ASP A 163 -41.34 -11.26 -26.14
CA ASP A 163 -42.43 -10.29 -26.27
C ASP A 163 -42.14 -9.16 -25.29
N ILE A 164 -41.45 -8.11 -25.75
CA ILE A 164 -41.00 -7.01 -24.88
C ILE A 164 -42.07 -5.93 -24.71
N ASP A 165 -43.01 -5.82 -25.65
CA ASP A 165 -44.11 -4.85 -25.60
C ASP A 165 -45.42 -5.41 -24.99
N GLY A 166 -45.52 -6.73 -24.85
CA GLY A 166 -46.61 -7.45 -24.21
C GLY A 166 -47.84 -7.64 -25.11
N ASP A 167 -47.69 -7.58 -26.44
CA ASP A 167 -48.81 -7.73 -27.39
C ASP A 167 -49.19 -9.21 -27.67
N GLY A 168 -48.46 -10.16 -27.07
CA GLY A 168 -48.65 -11.60 -27.25
C GLY A 168 -47.95 -12.15 -28.50
N ARG A 169 -47.05 -11.39 -29.13
CA ARG A 169 -46.25 -11.81 -30.28
C ARG A 169 -44.77 -11.59 -29.98
N LYS A 170 -43.93 -12.39 -30.63
CA LYS A 170 -42.49 -12.16 -30.57
C LYS A 170 -42.11 -10.87 -31.29
N ASP A 171 -41.21 -10.13 -30.68
CA ASP A 171 -40.57 -8.97 -31.27
C ASP A 171 -39.29 -9.34 -32.04
N ASP A 172 -38.83 -8.40 -32.88
CA ASP A 172 -37.51 -8.51 -33.50
C ASP A 172 -36.40 -8.43 -32.44
N SER A 173 -35.43 -9.35 -32.49
CA SER A 173 -34.36 -9.42 -31.48
C SER A 173 -33.53 -8.13 -31.36
N GLY A 174 -33.33 -7.41 -32.47
CA GLY A 174 -32.66 -6.11 -32.46
C GLY A 174 -33.49 -5.08 -31.71
N HIS A 175 -34.80 -5.03 -31.99
CA HIS A 175 -35.73 -4.18 -31.26
C HIS A 175 -35.78 -4.50 -29.76
N VAL A 176 -35.90 -5.78 -29.40
CA VAL A 176 -35.89 -6.24 -27.99
C VAL A 176 -34.65 -5.76 -27.26
N ASN A 177 -33.46 -5.99 -27.82
CA ASN A 177 -32.22 -5.58 -27.17
C ASN A 177 -32.09 -4.05 -27.07
N GLN A 178 -32.55 -3.31 -28.08
CA GLN A 178 -32.59 -1.85 -28.02
C GLN A 178 -33.47 -1.37 -26.85
N ARG A 179 -34.70 -1.88 -26.77
CA ARG A 179 -35.66 -1.50 -25.71
C ARG A 179 -35.17 -1.91 -24.32
N TRP A 180 -34.52 -3.07 -24.20
CA TRP A 180 -33.85 -3.52 -22.98
C TRP A 180 -32.76 -2.55 -22.54
N GLN A 181 -31.85 -2.16 -23.45
CA GLN A 181 -30.77 -1.21 -23.15
C GLN A 181 -31.31 0.17 -22.76
N GLU A 182 -32.35 0.66 -23.44
CA GLU A 182 -33.03 1.91 -23.09
C GLU A 182 -33.64 1.85 -21.68
N GLY A 183 -34.34 0.76 -21.36
CA GLY A 183 -34.94 0.55 -20.03
C GLY A 183 -33.89 0.48 -18.91
N MET A 184 -32.80 -0.26 -19.13
CA MET A 184 -31.68 -0.36 -18.18
C MET A 184 -31.01 1.01 -17.95
N SER A 185 -30.74 1.76 -19.02
CA SER A 185 -30.15 3.11 -18.93
C SER A 185 -31.07 4.07 -18.16
N GLU A 186 -32.38 4.03 -18.42
CA GLU A 186 -33.34 4.87 -17.68
C GLU A 186 -33.45 4.45 -16.21
N LEU A 187 -33.40 3.15 -15.88
CA LEU A 187 -33.34 2.69 -14.49
C LEU A 187 -32.09 3.22 -13.77
N PHE A 188 -30.92 3.15 -14.39
CA PHE A 188 -29.68 3.65 -13.78
C PHE A 188 -29.73 5.16 -13.55
N LYS A 189 -30.27 5.90 -14.52
CA LYS A 189 -30.51 7.34 -14.38
C LYS A 189 -31.44 7.65 -13.22
N LYS A 190 -32.60 6.99 -13.12
CA LYS A 190 -33.54 7.16 -12.00
C LYS A 190 -32.91 6.79 -10.66
N THR A 191 -32.17 5.69 -10.61
CA THR A 191 -31.45 5.26 -9.40
C THR A 191 -30.43 6.32 -8.97
N ARG A 192 -29.63 6.84 -9.91
CA ARG A 192 -28.68 7.92 -9.63
C ARG A 192 -29.36 9.18 -9.11
N MET A 193 -30.48 9.57 -9.71
CA MET A 193 -31.26 10.72 -9.26
C MET A 193 -31.80 10.52 -7.84
N ALA A 194 -32.22 9.31 -7.50
CA ALA A 194 -32.75 8.98 -6.17
C ALA A 194 -31.66 8.92 -5.08
N LEU A 195 -30.50 8.34 -5.38
CA LEU A 195 -29.41 8.15 -4.41
C LEU A 195 -28.44 9.34 -4.32
N GLY A 196 -28.42 10.20 -5.35
CA GLY A 196 -27.48 11.32 -5.47
C GLY A 196 -26.05 10.88 -5.84
N ASN A 197 -25.15 11.85 -5.90
CA ASN A 197 -23.78 11.64 -6.42
C ASN A 197 -22.80 11.06 -5.40
N LYS A 198 -23.18 11.01 -4.11
CA LYS A 198 -22.30 10.50 -3.05
C LYS A 198 -22.30 8.97 -2.97
N LYS A 199 -23.41 8.32 -3.31
CA LYS A 199 -23.53 6.86 -3.24
C LYS A 199 -22.87 6.19 -4.44
N ILE A 200 -22.24 5.05 -4.22
CA ILE A 200 -21.62 4.26 -5.28
C ILE A 200 -22.71 3.45 -5.99
N ILE A 201 -22.69 3.42 -7.31
CA ILE A 201 -23.45 2.45 -8.12
C ILE A 201 -22.42 1.68 -8.94
N LEU A 202 -22.20 0.43 -8.55
CA LEU A 202 -21.37 -0.54 -9.26
C LEU A 202 -22.28 -1.46 -10.09
N ILE A 203 -21.83 -1.92 -11.25
CA ILE A 203 -22.55 -2.94 -12.02
C ILE A 203 -21.71 -4.19 -12.24
N ASN A 204 -22.34 -5.37 -12.34
CA ASN A 204 -21.73 -6.54 -12.96
C ASN A 204 -22.32 -6.74 -14.36
N GLY A 205 -21.51 -6.57 -15.41
CA GLY A 205 -21.98 -6.75 -16.79
C GLY A 205 -21.58 -5.60 -17.71
N SER A 206 -22.38 -5.30 -18.73
CA SER A 206 -21.98 -4.63 -19.98
C SER A 206 -21.22 -3.29 -19.85
N SER A 207 -20.21 -3.11 -20.72
CA SER A 207 -19.48 -1.85 -20.96
C SER A 207 -20.22 -0.85 -21.88
N LEU A 208 -21.54 -0.97 -22.02
CA LEU A 208 -22.33 -0.16 -22.94
C LEU A 208 -22.27 1.34 -22.58
N ASP A 209 -22.09 2.20 -23.58
CA ASP A 209 -21.85 3.63 -23.34
C ASP A 209 -23.03 4.36 -22.69
N SER A 210 -24.25 3.93 -22.96
CA SER A 210 -25.47 4.53 -22.37
C SER A 210 -25.62 4.27 -20.87
N TYR A 211 -24.88 3.32 -20.30
CA TYR A 211 -24.95 3.01 -18.87
C TYR A 211 -23.97 3.86 -18.05
N GLN A 212 -22.82 4.19 -18.64
CA GLN A 212 -21.66 4.72 -17.92
C GLN A 212 -21.89 6.05 -17.18
N PRO A 213 -22.65 7.03 -17.72
CA PRO A 213 -22.83 8.34 -17.07
C PRO A 213 -23.52 8.30 -15.70
N TYR A 214 -24.20 7.20 -15.36
CA TYR A 214 -25.02 7.09 -14.15
C TYR A 214 -24.37 6.24 -13.05
N ILE A 215 -23.26 5.57 -13.36
CA ILE A 215 -22.60 4.58 -12.50
C ILE A 215 -21.14 4.96 -12.24
N ASN A 216 -20.56 4.41 -11.18
CA ASN A 216 -19.17 4.67 -10.76
C ASN A 216 -18.18 3.67 -11.38
N GLY A 217 -18.65 2.53 -11.87
CA GLY A 217 -17.80 1.57 -12.58
C GLY A 217 -18.44 0.19 -12.63
N ARG A 218 -17.62 -0.85 -12.82
CA ARG A 218 -18.11 -2.23 -12.97
C ARG A 218 -17.19 -3.30 -12.39
N MET A 219 -17.76 -4.47 -12.18
CA MET A 219 -17.03 -5.73 -12.04
C MET A 219 -16.71 -6.33 -13.43
N PHE A 220 -15.50 -6.84 -13.57
CA PHE A 220 -15.04 -7.73 -14.62
C PHE A 220 -14.98 -9.15 -14.04
N GLU A 221 -16.09 -9.85 -14.16
CA GLU A 221 -16.26 -11.20 -13.63
C GLU A 221 -15.59 -12.26 -14.52
N THR A 222 -15.17 -13.36 -13.90
CA THR A 222 -14.48 -14.48 -14.56
C THR A 222 -13.27 -14.00 -15.35
N PHE A 223 -12.45 -13.16 -14.74
CA PHE A 223 -11.40 -12.44 -15.44
C PHE A 223 -10.36 -13.37 -16.12
N PRO A 224 -9.97 -13.12 -17.39
CA PRO A 224 -10.51 -12.10 -18.30
C PRO A 224 -11.96 -12.39 -18.70
N THR A 225 -12.81 -11.36 -18.62
CA THR A 225 -14.26 -11.53 -18.78
C THR A 225 -14.61 -12.06 -20.17
N PRO A 226 -15.15 -13.28 -20.31
CA PRO A 226 -15.33 -13.94 -21.60
C PRO A 226 -16.24 -13.20 -22.58
N TRP A 227 -17.22 -12.46 -22.05
CA TRP A 227 -18.19 -11.68 -22.83
C TRP A 227 -17.77 -10.23 -23.07
N GLU A 228 -16.59 -9.81 -22.62
CA GLU A 228 -16.08 -8.46 -22.92
C GLU A 228 -15.21 -8.48 -24.19
N GLY A 229 -15.68 -7.81 -25.25
CA GLY A 229 -15.00 -7.79 -26.53
C GLY A 229 -14.85 -9.20 -27.10
N ASN A 230 -13.62 -9.69 -27.19
CA ASN A 230 -13.32 -11.06 -27.64
C ASN A 230 -12.91 -12.01 -26.50
N GLY A 231 -13.21 -11.65 -25.25
CA GLY A 231 -12.84 -12.43 -24.07
C GLY A 231 -11.35 -12.41 -23.73
N SER A 232 -10.56 -11.56 -24.39
CA SER A 232 -9.13 -11.44 -24.11
C SER A 232 -8.84 -10.55 -22.91
N TRP A 233 -7.65 -10.74 -22.33
CA TRP A 233 -7.08 -9.82 -21.35
C TRP A 233 -7.09 -8.39 -21.88
N SER A 234 -6.66 -8.17 -23.13
CA SER A 234 -6.59 -6.84 -23.73
C SER A 234 -7.96 -6.16 -23.83
N SER A 235 -9.01 -6.91 -24.16
CA SER A 235 -10.38 -6.38 -24.21
C SER A 235 -10.85 -5.89 -22.84
N SER A 236 -10.69 -6.71 -21.81
CA SER A 236 -11.05 -6.31 -20.43
C SER A 236 -10.22 -5.12 -19.95
N MET A 237 -8.90 -5.17 -20.16
CA MET A 237 -7.99 -4.13 -19.68
C MET A 237 -8.13 -2.80 -20.44
N ASN A 238 -8.51 -2.82 -21.72
CA ASN A 238 -8.79 -1.60 -22.46
C ASN A 238 -10.03 -0.88 -21.92
N GLN A 239 -11.05 -1.62 -21.48
CA GLN A 239 -12.19 -1.02 -20.78
C GLN A 239 -11.76 -0.45 -19.43
N TYR A 240 -11.10 -1.26 -18.62
CA TYR A 240 -10.73 -0.95 -17.25
C TYR A 240 -9.74 0.21 -17.12
N ILE A 241 -8.68 0.24 -17.94
CA ILE A 241 -7.62 1.26 -17.84
C ILE A 241 -7.93 2.50 -18.68
N VAL A 242 -8.48 2.32 -19.88
CA VAL A 242 -8.49 3.37 -20.91
C VAL A 242 -9.87 3.99 -21.08
N ARG A 243 -10.91 3.18 -21.30
CA ARG A 243 -12.21 3.69 -21.78
C ARG A 243 -13.15 4.09 -20.64
N LEU A 244 -13.47 3.17 -19.73
CA LEU A 244 -14.55 3.37 -18.76
C LEU A 244 -14.23 4.45 -17.71
N PRO A 245 -12.99 4.59 -17.18
CA PRO A 245 -12.71 5.62 -16.17
C PRO A 245 -13.06 7.05 -16.61
N ALA A 246 -12.92 7.34 -17.91
CA ALA A 246 -13.25 8.63 -18.48
C ALA A 246 -14.75 8.85 -18.75
N LYS A 247 -15.56 7.78 -18.73
CA LYS A 247 -17.00 7.82 -19.04
C LYS A 247 -17.90 7.67 -17.81
N ASN A 248 -17.40 7.03 -16.76
CA ASN A 248 -18.13 6.85 -15.52
C ASN A 248 -18.18 8.14 -14.70
N LEU A 249 -19.13 8.18 -13.76
CA LEU A 249 -19.17 9.21 -12.74
C LEU A 249 -17.90 9.15 -11.87
N GLN A 250 -17.48 10.29 -11.32
CA GLN A 250 -16.31 10.41 -10.45
C GLN A 250 -16.36 9.42 -9.26
N ASN A 251 -15.22 9.18 -8.62
CA ASN A 251 -15.01 8.14 -7.60
C ASN A 251 -15.19 6.75 -8.20
N ASN A 252 -14.39 6.44 -9.21
CA ASN A 252 -14.51 5.20 -9.94
C ASN A 252 -14.23 3.99 -9.05
N VAL A 253 -15.09 2.97 -9.14
CA VAL A 253 -14.92 1.70 -8.44
C VAL A 253 -14.96 0.58 -9.47
N TYR A 254 -13.89 -0.19 -9.56
CA TYR A 254 -13.80 -1.37 -10.41
C TYR A 254 -13.43 -2.57 -9.58
N VAL A 255 -13.99 -3.71 -9.95
CA VAL A 255 -13.60 -5.00 -9.37
C VAL A 255 -13.13 -5.91 -10.48
N ILE A 256 -11.95 -6.49 -10.35
CA ILE A 256 -11.52 -7.61 -11.18
C ILE A 256 -11.75 -8.87 -10.34
N ASN A 257 -12.72 -9.69 -10.73
CA ASN A 257 -12.98 -10.96 -10.07
C ASN A 257 -12.39 -12.10 -10.89
N GLY A 258 -11.30 -12.69 -10.42
CA GLY A 258 -10.85 -13.98 -10.90
C GLY A 258 -11.59 -15.10 -10.15
N ASN A 259 -11.60 -16.31 -10.68
CA ASN A 259 -12.20 -17.44 -9.97
C ASN A 259 -11.51 -18.75 -10.32
N THR A 260 -11.92 -19.85 -9.68
CA THR A 260 -11.37 -21.18 -9.97
C THR A 260 -12.15 -21.93 -11.06
N ASN A 261 -13.06 -21.27 -11.79
CA ASN A 261 -14.00 -21.90 -12.73
C ASN A 261 -14.77 -23.07 -12.08
N ASN A 262 -15.28 -22.86 -10.86
CA ASN A 262 -16.03 -23.84 -10.07
C ASN A 262 -15.25 -25.12 -9.71
N THR A 263 -13.92 -25.09 -9.75
CA THR A 263 -13.11 -26.24 -9.33
C THR A 263 -12.81 -26.24 -7.84
N GLY A 264 -12.91 -25.09 -7.18
CA GLY A 264 -12.48 -24.91 -5.79
C GLY A 264 -10.97 -24.99 -5.59
N ALA A 265 -10.19 -24.95 -6.68
CA ALA A 265 -8.73 -25.02 -6.65
C ALA A 265 -8.11 -23.72 -6.10
N GLN A 266 -8.28 -23.49 -4.80
CA GLN A 266 -7.77 -22.32 -4.08
C GLN A 266 -6.26 -22.14 -4.28
N ASN A 267 -5.52 -23.22 -4.51
CA ASN A 267 -4.07 -23.23 -4.72
C ASN A 267 -3.64 -22.95 -6.18
N ASP A 268 -4.54 -22.54 -7.07
CA ASP A 268 -4.16 -22.00 -8.39
C ASP A 268 -3.60 -20.58 -8.25
N TYR A 269 -2.42 -20.49 -7.62
CA TYR A 269 -1.73 -19.23 -7.34
C TYR A 269 -1.37 -18.47 -8.61
N LYS A 270 -1.18 -19.19 -9.73
CA LYS A 270 -0.91 -18.60 -11.03
C LYS A 270 -2.12 -17.79 -11.52
N LYS A 271 -3.32 -18.38 -11.48
CA LYS A 271 -4.55 -17.70 -11.89
C LYS A 271 -4.89 -16.54 -10.94
N LEU A 272 -4.69 -16.73 -9.64
CA LEU A 272 -4.78 -15.70 -8.62
C LEU A 272 -3.85 -14.51 -8.96
N ARG A 273 -2.55 -14.75 -9.10
CA ARG A 273 -1.57 -13.70 -9.41
C ARG A 273 -1.86 -13.01 -10.73
N PHE A 274 -2.29 -13.74 -11.76
CA PHE A 274 -2.66 -13.16 -13.05
C PHE A 274 -3.79 -12.13 -12.91
N GLY A 275 -4.84 -12.44 -12.15
CA GLY A 275 -5.93 -11.51 -11.87
C GLY A 275 -5.49 -10.34 -10.98
N LEU A 276 -4.78 -10.62 -9.89
CA LEU A 276 -4.31 -9.61 -8.94
C LEU A 276 -3.38 -8.59 -9.61
N THR A 277 -2.34 -9.05 -10.32
CA THR A 277 -1.39 -8.14 -10.96
C THR A 277 -1.97 -7.42 -12.17
N SER A 278 -3.00 -7.97 -12.81
CA SER A 278 -3.82 -7.25 -13.80
C SER A 278 -4.61 -6.11 -13.14
N THR A 279 -5.23 -6.38 -11.99
CA THR A 279 -5.96 -5.36 -11.21
C THR A 279 -5.07 -4.18 -10.87
N LEU A 280 -3.86 -4.49 -10.38
CA LEU A 280 -2.86 -3.50 -9.98
C LEU A 280 -2.36 -2.61 -11.13
N GLN A 281 -2.69 -2.91 -12.40
CA GLN A 281 -2.38 -2.01 -13.51
C GLN A 281 -3.27 -0.75 -13.51
N SER A 282 -4.30 -0.67 -12.67
CA SER A 282 -5.04 0.55 -12.32
C SER A 282 -5.54 0.47 -10.86
N ASP A 283 -6.49 1.32 -10.46
CA ASP A 283 -6.81 1.58 -9.05
C ASP A 283 -8.05 0.81 -8.54
N GLY A 284 -8.29 -0.36 -9.12
CA GLY A 284 -9.41 -1.25 -8.80
C GLY A 284 -9.15 -2.19 -7.63
N TYR A 285 -10.22 -2.88 -7.23
CA TYR A 285 -10.23 -3.88 -6.19
C TYR A 285 -10.14 -5.28 -6.80
N PHE A 286 -9.39 -6.17 -6.16
CA PHE A 286 -9.26 -7.55 -6.62
C PHE A 286 -10.06 -8.51 -5.75
N SER A 287 -10.73 -9.47 -6.39
CA SER A 287 -11.43 -10.59 -5.76
C SER A 287 -11.04 -11.91 -6.42
N PHE A 288 -11.03 -13.00 -5.65
CA PHE A 288 -10.79 -14.36 -6.15
C PHE A 288 -11.63 -15.40 -5.42
N ASP A 289 -12.50 -16.11 -6.14
CA ASP A 289 -13.50 -17.01 -5.55
C ASP A 289 -13.66 -18.35 -6.29
N TYR A 290 -14.66 -19.14 -5.87
CA TYR A 290 -14.94 -20.44 -6.47
C TYR A 290 -15.38 -20.31 -7.93
N GLY A 291 -16.36 -19.46 -8.22
CA GLY A 291 -16.91 -19.19 -9.55
C GLY A 291 -18.40 -18.88 -9.48
N ASP A 292 -19.07 -18.89 -10.63
CA ASP A 292 -20.50 -18.55 -10.75
C ASP A 292 -21.46 -19.47 -9.97
N GLN A 293 -20.99 -20.61 -9.45
CA GLN A 293 -21.76 -21.49 -8.57
C GLN A 293 -21.70 -21.08 -7.10
N SER A 294 -20.69 -20.32 -6.68
CA SER A 294 -20.52 -19.92 -5.29
C SER A 294 -19.58 -18.74 -5.15
N HIS A 295 -20.00 -17.74 -4.40
CA HIS A 295 -19.18 -16.59 -4.00
C HIS A 295 -19.14 -16.48 -2.47
N ALA A 296 -18.85 -17.58 -1.78
CA ALA A 296 -18.92 -17.68 -0.31
C ALA A 296 -17.53 -17.83 0.34
N GLN A 297 -16.46 -17.50 -0.39
CA GLN A 297 -15.09 -17.79 0.03
C GLN A 297 -14.39 -16.54 0.57
N THR A 298 -13.60 -16.74 1.62
CA THR A 298 -12.73 -15.72 2.23
C THR A 298 -11.24 -16.07 2.06
N TRP A 299 -10.90 -16.71 0.93
CA TRP A 299 -9.55 -17.19 0.67
C TRP A 299 -8.52 -16.05 0.76
N TRP A 300 -7.49 -16.28 1.56
CA TRP A 300 -6.42 -15.31 1.80
C TRP A 300 -5.09 -15.78 1.22
N TYR A 301 -4.35 -14.84 0.62
CA TYR A 301 -3.11 -15.13 -0.09
C TYR A 301 -1.95 -14.28 0.45
N ASP A 302 -0.73 -14.81 0.42
CA ASP A 302 0.48 -14.10 0.86
C ASP A 302 0.62 -12.73 0.14
N GLU A 303 0.25 -12.67 -1.15
CA GLU A 303 0.26 -11.47 -1.97
C GLU A 303 -0.62 -10.33 -1.43
N TYR A 304 -1.67 -10.64 -0.66
CA TYR A 304 -2.60 -9.65 -0.09
C TYR A 304 -2.01 -8.88 1.09
N ASN A 305 -1.00 -9.45 1.74
CA ASN A 305 -0.35 -8.83 2.89
C ASN A 305 0.71 -7.77 2.50
N VAL A 306 1.02 -7.65 1.21
CA VAL A 306 2.01 -6.69 0.73
C VAL A 306 1.48 -5.27 0.90
N LYS A 307 2.38 -4.35 1.25
CA LYS A 307 2.12 -2.91 1.42
C LYS A 307 2.91 -2.14 0.37
N LEU A 308 2.38 -2.12 -0.86
CA LEU A 308 3.08 -1.53 -2.01
C LEU A 308 3.19 0.01 -1.91
N GLY A 309 2.33 0.66 -1.11
CA GLY A 309 2.23 2.11 -1.03
C GLY A 309 1.58 2.72 -2.27
N LYS A 310 1.71 4.04 -2.42
CA LYS A 310 1.08 4.79 -3.52
C LYS A 310 1.65 4.35 -4.87
N ALA A 311 0.80 4.33 -5.90
CA ALA A 311 1.26 4.13 -7.28
C ALA A 311 2.07 5.34 -7.76
N ILE A 312 3.26 5.10 -8.30
CA ILE A 312 4.18 6.16 -8.77
C ILE A 312 4.26 6.24 -10.29
N SER A 313 3.72 5.25 -11.01
CA SER A 313 3.65 5.24 -12.46
C SER A 313 2.28 4.78 -12.99
N LYS A 314 2.01 5.16 -14.25
CA LYS A 314 0.98 4.52 -15.08
C LYS A 314 1.48 3.14 -15.51
N PRO A 315 0.60 2.18 -15.84
CA PRO A 315 1.04 0.89 -16.39
C PRO A 315 1.77 1.08 -17.73
N TYR A 316 2.83 0.30 -17.95
CA TYR A 316 3.59 0.30 -19.20
C TYR A 316 4.13 -1.10 -19.55
N ASN A 317 4.34 -1.37 -20.84
CA ASN A 317 4.80 -2.66 -21.31
C ASN A 317 6.34 -2.71 -21.33
N LEU A 318 6.94 -3.61 -20.54
CA LEU A 318 8.38 -3.80 -20.46
C LEU A 318 9.01 -4.24 -21.79
N LEU A 319 8.26 -4.96 -22.63
CA LEU A 319 8.74 -5.42 -23.94
C LEU A 319 8.65 -4.32 -25.00
N GLU A 320 7.79 -3.33 -24.79
CA GLU A 320 7.58 -2.20 -25.71
C GLU A 320 7.28 -0.89 -24.94
N PRO A 321 8.27 -0.29 -24.25
CA PRO A 321 8.02 0.80 -23.30
C PRO A 321 7.39 2.07 -23.88
N ASN A 322 7.61 2.31 -25.18
CA ASN A 322 7.09 3.49 -25.88
C ASN A 322 5.68 3.29 -26.45
N ASN A 323 5.08 2.10 -26.27
CA ASN A 323 3.76 1.77 -26.78
C ASN A 323 2.74 1.67 -25.64
N SER A 324 1.83 2.63 -25.56
CA SER A 324 0.77 2.66 -24.55
C SER A 324 -0.47 1.84 -24.92
N THR A 325 -0.51 1.22 -26.10
CA THR A 325 -1.66 0.42 -26.55
C THR A 325 -1.78 -0.84 -25.71
N ILE A 326 -2.96 -1.09 -25.13
CA ILE A 326 -3.24 -2.31 -24.37
C ILE A 326 -3.28 -3.51 -25.33
N LYS A 327 -2.27 -4.38 -25.22
CA LYS A 327 -2.10 -5.61 -26.00
C LYS A 327 -1.37 -6.68 -25.16
N PRO A 328 -1.35 -7.95 -25.58
CA PRO A 328 -0.61 -8.98 -24.86
C PRO A 328 0.87 -8.56 -24.69
N GLY A 329 1.39 -8.60 -23.47
CA GLY A 329 2.74 -8.13 -23.16
C GLY A 329 3.16 -8.42 -21.73
N LEU A 330 4.29 -7.85 -21.32
CA LEU A 330 4.77 -7.90 -19.94
C LEU A 330 4.54 -6.52 -19.32
N TRP A 331 3.38 -6.34 -18.70
CA TRP A 331 2.95 -5.03 -18.18
C TRP A 331 3.42 -4.84 -16.75
N ARG A 332 3.99 -3.68 -16.46
CA ARG A 332 4.49 -3.27 -15.15
C ARG A 332 3.78 -1.99 -14.71
N ARG A 333 3.51 -1.91 -13.41
CA ARG A 333 3.20 -0.65 -12.71
C ARG A 333 4.08 -0.54 -11.47
N ASP A 334 4.59 0.66 -11.23
CA ASP A 334 5.44 0.95 -10.08
C ASP A 334 4.65 1.54 -8.92
N PHE A 335 5.07 1.15 -7.73
CA PHE A 335 4.62 1.69 -6.47
C PHE A 335 5.83 2.15 -5.65
N GLU A 336 5.57 2.82 -4.53
CA GLU A 336 6.62 3.30 -3.63
C GLU A 336 7.53 2.17 -3.14
N ASN A 337 6.94 1.06 -2.71
CA ASN A 337 7.66 -0.03 -2.04
C ASN A 337 7.84 -1.28 -2.93
N GLY A 338 7.39 -1.25 -4.18
CA GLY A 338 7.45 -2.41 -5.05
C GLY A 338 6.95 -2.17 -6.47
N VAL A 339 6.80 -3.25 -7.21
CA VAL A 339 6.25 -3.26 -8.56
C VAL A 339 5.31 -4.45 -8.74
N SER A 340 4.28 -4.26 -9.55
CA SER A 340 3.39 -5.32 -10.00
C SER A 340 3.65 -5.59 -11.47
N ILE A 341 3.89 -6.85 -11.83
CA ILE A 341 4.15 -7.28 -13.20
C ILE A 341 3.16 -8.37 -13.59
N VAL A 342 2.53 -8.23 -14.76
CA VAL A 342 1.66 -9.25 -15.37
C VAL A 342 2.19 -9.64 -16.74
N ASN A 343 2.35 -10.95 -16.98
CA ASN A 343 2.57 -11.50 -18.31
C ASN A 343 1.23 -11.88 -18.92
N SER A 344 0.66 -10.99 -19.73
CA SER A 344 -0.60 -11.24 -20.45
C SER A 344 -0.44 -11.99 -21.77
N THR A 345 0.79 -12.41 -22.11
CA THR A 345 1.04 -13.22 -23.31
C THR A 345 0.71 -14.70 -23.08
N ASN A 346 0.63 -15.44 -24.18
CA ASN A 346 0.46 -16.89 -24.16
C ASN A 346 1.78 -17.66 -24.01
N ASN A 347 2.91 -16.95 -23.83
CA ASN A 347 4.24 -17.55 -23.73
C ASN A 347 4.94 -17.11 -22.45
N GLU A 348 5.90 -17.91 -21.99
CA GLU A 348 6.83 -17.47 -20.95
C GLU A 348 7.61 -16.24 -21.45
N GLN A 349 7.77 -15.25 -20.57
CA GLN A 349 8.56 -14.06 -20.84
C GLN A 349 9.79 -14.03 -19.95
N ARG A 350 10.89 -13.51 -20.50
CA ARG A 350 12.13 -13.25 -19.76
C ARG A 350 12.50 -11.79 -19.90
N PHE A 351 12.90 -11.19 -18.79
CA PHE A 351 13.25 -9.79 -18.76
C PHE A 351 14.42 -9.55 -17.81
N VAL A 352 15.36 -8.69 -18.18
CA VAL A 352 16.50 -8.31 -17.32
C VAL A 352 16.32 -6.85 -16.91
N PHE A 353 16.38 -6.60 -15.60
CA PHE A 353 16.34 -5.26 -15.03
C PHE A 353 17.77 -4.68 -15.03
N ASN A 354 18.02 -3.70 -15.89
CA ASN A 354 19.38 -3.17 -16.09
C ASN A 354 19.90 -2.29 -14.94
N GLN A 355 18.99 -1.71 -14.14
CA GLN A 355 19.32 -0.70 -13.12
C GLN A 355 18.62 -0.94 -11.78
N GLU A 356 17.97 -2.09 -11.61
CA GLU A 356 17.13 -2.38 -10.45
C GLU A 356 17.38 -3.81 -9.97
N GLU A 357 17.38 -3.98 -8.65
CA GLU A 357 17.29 -5.28 -7.98
C GLU A 357 16.00 -5.28 -7.16
N PHE A 358 15.25 -6.37 -7.24
CA PHE A 358 14.04 -6.58 -6.45
C PHE A 358 14.18 -7.81 -5.57
N GLU A 359 13.35 -7.88 -4.54
CA GLU A 359 13.15 -9.08 -3.74
C GLU A 359 11.76 -9.65 -4.03
N LYS A 360 11.67 -10.96 -4.31
CA LYS A 360 10.35 -11.61 -4.35
C LYS A 360 9.73 -11.57 -2.96
N ILE A 361 8.40 -11.57 -2.86
CA ILE A 361 7.75 -11.66 -1.55
C ILE A 361 8.12 -12.99 -0.86
N ARG A 362 8.10 -13.01 0.48
CA ARG A 362 8.34 -14.21 1.29
C ARG A 362 7.00 -14.81 1.69
N GLY A 363 6.59 -15.86 1.01
CA GLY A 363 5.30 -16.52 1.20
C GLY A 363 5.42 -17.89 1.86
N THR A 364 4.31 -18.34 2.44
CA THR A 364 4.16 -19.69 2.99
C THR A 364 3.43 -20.64 2.05
N GLN A 365 2.67 -20.11 1.08
CA GLN A 365 1.78 -20.85 0.19
C GLN A 365 2.48 -21.33 -1.10
N ASP A 366 2.92 -20.41 -1.96
CA ASP A 366 3.68 -20.71 -3.18
C ASP A 366 5.18 -20.44 -2.98
N LYS A 367 5.87 -21.32 -2.25
CA LYS A 367 7.29 -21.13 -1.91
C LYS A 367 8.24 -21.17 -3.11
N VAL A 368 7.78 -21.54 -4.31
CA VAL A 368 8.61 -21.54 -5.53
C VAL A 368 8.66 -20.13 -6.13
N ILE A 369 7.53 -19.43 -6.13
CA ILE A 369 7.44 -18.06 -6.62
C ILE A 369 7.76 -17.06 -5.50
N ASN A 370 7.26 -17.28 -4.29
CA ASN A 370 7.37 -16.38 -3.15
C ASN A 370 8.48 -16.82 -2.18
N ASP A 371 9.70 -16.99 -2.72
CA ASP A 371 10.87 -17.55 -2.01
C ASP A 371 11.75 -16.50 -1.30
N GLY A 372 11.46 -15.20 -1.43
CA GLY A 372 12.33 -14.13 -0.92
C GLY A 372 13.67 -13.98 -1.65
N THR A 373 13.82 -14.59 -2.82
CA THR A 373 15.05 -14.45 -3.61
C THR A 373 15.18 -13.04 -4.17
N LYS A 374 16.42 -12.58 -4.22
CA LYS A 374 16.78 -11.32 -4.87
C LYS A 374 16.99 -11.58 -6.35
N ILE A 375 16.40 -10.73 -7.18
CA ILE A 375 16.45 -10.87 -8.63
C ILE A 375 16.72 -9.53 -9.29
N ASN A 376 17.53 -9.57 -10.35
CA ASN A 376 17.67 -8.50 -11.34
C ASN A 376 17.24 -9.00 -12.73
N TRP A 377 16.62 -10.17 -12.81
CA TRP A 377 15.99 -10.70 -14.00
C TRP A 377 14.75 -11.52 -13.61
N LEU A 378 13.81 -11.63 -14.51
CA LEU A 378 12.54 -12.30 -14.32
C LEU A 378 12.34 -13.36 -15.40
N LYS A 379 11.80 -14.51 -15.01
CA LYS A 379 11.18 -15.50 -15.89
C LYS A 379 9.76 -15.71 -15.38
N LEU A 380 8.77 -15.26 -16.15
CA LEU A 380 7.37 -15.28 -15.76
C LEU A 380 6.57 -16.11 -16.75
N GLY A 381 5.83 -17.11 -16.26
CA GLY A 381 5.02 -17.98 -17.10
C GLY A 381 3.92 -17.23 -17.85
N ALA A 382 3.42 -17.83 -18.93
CA ALA A 382 2.28 -17.30 -19.69
C ALA A 382 1.05 -17.12 -18.80
N LYS A 383 0.35 -15.99 -18.89
CA LYS A 383 -0.84 -15.68 -18.07
C LYS A 383 -0.58 -15.86 -16.57
N ASP A 384 0.48 -15.23 -16.07
CA ASP A 384 0.88 -15.21 -14.67
C ASP A 384 1.20 -13.78 -14.25
N GLY A 385 1.31 -13.57 -12.94
CA GLY A 385 1.69 -12.32 -12.32
C GLY A 385 2.80 -12.50 -11.31
N ILE A 386 3.46 -11.41 -10.94
CA ILE A 386 4.36 -11.37 -9.80
C ILE A 386 4.37 -9.98 -9.15
N ILE A 387 4.41 -9.96 -7.82
CA ILE A 387 4.71 -8.77 -7.04
C ILE A 387 6.17 -8.85 -6.59
N LEU A 388 6.90 -7.77 -6.79
CA LEU A 388 8.32 -7.67 -6.44
C LEU A 388 8.52 -6.44 -5.55
N LEU A 389 9.25 -6.61 -4.45
CA LEU A 389 9.51 -5.55 -3.48
C LEU A 389 10.76 -4.78 -3.87
N LYS A 390 10.66 -3.45 -3.81
CA LYS A 390 11.83 -2.57 -3.89
C LYS A 390 12.55 -2.64 -2.56
N LYS A 391 13.86 -2.79 -2.63
CA LYS A 391 14.69 -2.59 -1.43
C LYS A 391 14.81 -1.11 -1.17
N ASN A 392 14.19 -0.62 -0.10
CA ASN A 392 14.58 0.66 0.48
C ASN A 392 15.93 0.48 1.18
N ASN A 393 17.03 0.56 0.43
CA ASN A 393 18.38 0.52 0.98
C ASN A 393 18.89 1.93 1.36
N LYS A 394 17.98 2.88 1.58
CA LYS A 394 18.31 4.23 2.01
C LYS A 394 18.21 4.33 3.51
N ILE A 395 19.13 5.08 4.10
CA ILE A 395 19.18 5.34 5.53
C ILE A 395 18.79 6.79 5.72
N TYR A 396 17.65 7.03 6.36
CA TYR A 396 17.14 8.38 6.60
C TYR A 396 17.42 8.83 8.04
N ASN A 397 17.51 10.15 8.22
CA ASN A 397 17.75 10.86 9.48
C ASN A 397 19.02 10.46 10.25
N ASN A 398 19.87 9.59 9.68
CA ASN A 398 21.08 9.07 10.30
C ASN A 398 22.28 9.25 9.38
N GLY A 399 23.42 9.62 9.99
CA GLY A 399 24.67 9.74 9.24
C GLY A 399 25.27 8.37 8.93
N PHE A 400 25.58 8.07 7.68
CA PHE A 400 26.26 6.85 7.25
C PHE A 400 27.51 7.16 6.41
N ILE A 401 28.35 6.16 6.17
CA ILE A 401 29.50 6.29 5.25
C ILE A 401 29.12 5.72 3.90
N ASN A 402 29.29 6.51 2.84
CA ASN A 402 28.98 6.10 1.47
C ASN A 402 29.85 4.88 1.07
N GLY A 403 29.21 3.81 0.63
CA GLY A 403 29.83 2.53 0.31
C GLY A 403 30.01 1.58 1.51
N SER A 404 29.55 1.94 2.72
CA SER A 404 29.64 1.04 3.89
C SER A 404 28.61 -0.09 3.81
N PHE A 405 28.99 -1.28 4.29
CA PHE A 405 28.06 -2.40 4.45
C PHE A 405 27.32 -2.27 5.78
N VAL A 406 25.99 -2.39 5.72
CA VAL A 406 25.05 -2.20 6.83
C VAL A 406 24.20 -3.45 7.01
N ARG A 407 24.12 -3.92 8.26
CA ARG A 407 23.19 -4.99 8.68
C ARG A 407 21.99 -4.39 9.40
N VAL A 408 20.85 -5.06 9.31
CA VAL A 408 19.58 -4.59 9.87
C VAL A 408 19.07 -5.63 10.88
N PHE A 409 18.66 -5.16 12.06
CA PHE A 409 18.21 -5.98 13.18
C PHE A 409 16.91 -5.43 13.76
N ASP A 410 16.09 -6.31 14.30
CA ASP A 410 14.94 -5.94 15.14
C ASP A 410 15.40 -5.58 16.57
N ASN A 411 14.45 -5.20 17.43
CA ASN A 411 14.70 -4.88 18.84
C ASN A 411 15.14 -6.06 19.71
N LYS A 412 15.04 -7.30 19.21
CA LYS A 412 15.54 -8.52 19.85
C LYS A 412 16.94 -8.89 19.37
N GLY A 413 17.49 -8.16 18.40
CA GLY A 413 18.79 -8.45 17.78
C GLY A 413 18.74 -9.56 16.74
N ALA A 414 17.56 -9.97 16.28
CA ALA A 414 17.42 -10.86 15.14
C ALA A 414 17.65 -10.08 13.85
N GLN A 415 18.48 -10.62 12.97
CA GLN A 415 18.77 -10.00 11.68
C GLN A 415 17.52 -10.09 10.79
N THR A 416 16.96 -8.93 10.40
CA THR A 416 15.72 -8.85 9.61
C THR A 416 15.99 -8.93 8.10
N THR A 417 17.20 -8.56 7.66
CA THR A 417 17.61 -8.64 6.25
C THR A 417 19.08 -9.04 6.10
N ASN A 418 19.48 -9.56 4.94
CA ASN A 418 20.88 -9.92 4.64
C ASN A 418 21.89 -8.74 4.64
N GLY A 419 21.46 -7.52 4.95
CA GLY A 419 22.26 -6.30 4.87
C GLY A 419 22.37 -5.75 3.44
N PHE A 420 22.94 -4.55 3.32
CA PHE A 420 23.10 -3.81 2.07
C PHE A 420 24.29 -2.86 2.14
N PHE A 421 24.79 -2.42 0.97
CA PHE A 421 25.73 -1.31 0.90
C PHE A 421 24.96 0.01 0.87
N ALA A 422 25.20 0.88 1.85
CA ALA A 422 24.61 2.21 1.87
C ALA A 422 25.30 3.08 0.82
N TYR A 423 24.57 3.49 -0.22
CA TYR A 423 25.17 4.13 -1.40
C TYR A 423 24.34 5.30 -1.95
N GLU A 424 25.00 6.43 -2.13
CA GLU A 424 24.53 7.58 -2.89
C GLU A 424 25.39 7.79 -4.14
N ALA A 425 24.74 7.67 -5.30
CA ALA A 425 25.37 7.94 -6.58
C ALA A 425 25.82 9.41 -6.65
N GLY A 426 26.98 9.64 -7.27
CA GLY A 426 27.55 10.98 -7.44
C GLY A 426 28.41 11.49 -6.28
N TYR A 427 28.55 10.71 -5.19
CA TYR A 427 29.46 11.01 -4.08
C TYR A 427 30.61 9.99 -4.02
N PRO A 428 31.82 10.41 -3.64
CA PRO A 428 32.92 9.48 -3.39
C PRO A 428 32.54 8.44 -2.32
N GLY A 429 32.98 7.19 -2.51
CA GLY A 429 32.97 6.21 -1.42
C GLY A 429 33.90 6.70 -0.31
N ASP A 430 33.51 6.51 0.96
CA ASP A 430 34.06 7.11 2.19
C ASP A 430 33.43 8.44 2.67
N THR A 431 32.63 9.11 1.82
CA THR A 431 31.96 10.36 2.20
C THR A 431 30.93 10.08 3.29
N GLN A 432 30.92 10.86 4.37
CA GLN A 432 29.83 10.79 5.34
C GLN A 432 28.59 11.51 4.78
N MET A 433 27.49 10.79 4.72
CA MET A 433 26.21 11.20 4.14
C MET A 433 25.13 11.21 5.22
N LEU A 434 24.13 12.07 5.07
CA LEU A 434 22.87 12.03 5.81
C LEU A 434 21.75 12.46 4.88
N LEU A 435 20.68 11.66 4.80
CA LEU A 435 19.47 12.00 4.06
C LEU A 435 18.37 12.36 5.04
N ALA A 436 17.79 13.55 4.91
CA ALA A 436 16.68 13.97 5.75
C ALA A 436 15.87 15.07 5.07
N ASP A 437 14.57 15.05 5.27
CA ASP A 437 13.70 16.20 4.99
C ASP A 437 14.02 17.30 6.02
N LEU A 438 14.75 18.33 5.58
CA LEU A 438 15.26 19.42 6.41
C LEU A 438 14.33 20.62 6.46
N ASP A 439 13.36 20.73 5.54
CA ASP A 439 12.40 21.82 5.51
C ASP A 439 10.93 21.38 5.52
N ASN A 440 10.70 20.09 5.80
CA ASN A 440 9.40 19.46 5.99
C ASN A 440 8.50 19.57 4.76
N ASP A 441 9.09 19.49 3.55
CA ASP A 441 8.37 19.55 2.27
C ASP A 441 8.01 18.15 1.72
N GLY A 442 8.32 17.10 2.47
CA GLY A 442 8.11 15.70 2.10
C GLY A 442 9.22 15.11 1.23
N LYS A 443 10.24 15.89 0.85
CA LYS A 443 11.39 15.43 0.06
C LYS A 443 12.64 15.45 0.93
N GLN A 444 13.57 14.57 0.59
CA GLN A 444 14.79 14.40 1.37
C GLN A 444 15.90 15.29 0.79
N GLU A 445 16.49 16.15 1.60
CA GLU A 445 17.76 16.80 1.29
C GLU A 445 18.93 15.86 1.57
N THR A 446 20.05 16.11 0.90
CA THR A 446 21.31 15.39 1.10
C THR A 446 22.32 16.27 1.79
N ILE A 447 22.85 15.80 2.93
CA ILE A 447 24.01 16.39 3.60
C ILE A 447 25.22 15.51 3.30
N ALA A 448 26.26 16.10 2.73
CA ALA A 448 27.53 15.44 2.44
C ALA A 448 28.66 16.13 3.19
N ASN A 449 29.49 15.36 3.90
CA ASN A 449 30.69 15.84 4.57
C ASN A 449 31.95 15.37 3.85
N GLY A 450 32.50 16.27 3.02
CA GLY A 450 33.75 16.08 2.32
C GLY A 450 34.94 16.60 3.13
N LYS A 451 35.51 15.76 4.01
CA LYS A 451 36.74 16.08 4.77
C LYS A 451 36.65 17.35 5.63
N GLY A 452 35.54 17.54 6.34
CA GLY A 452 35.35 18.67 7.27
C GLY A 452 34.56 19.85 6.68
N GLN A 453 34.22 19.78 5.38
CA GLN A 453 33.27 20.68 4.73
C GLN A 453 31.90 20.02 4.62
N ILE A 454 30.87 20.66 5.17
CA ILE A 454 29.49 20.21 5.04
C ILE A 454 28.83 20.93 3.86
N SER A 455 28.32 20.17 2.90
CA SER A 455 27.48 20.65 1.80
C SER A 455 26.07 20.09 1.94
N VAL A 456 25.06 20.92 1.70
CA VAL A 456 23.64 20.55 1.73
C VAL A 456 23.06 20.72 0.34
N TYR A 457 22.33 19.72 -0.14
CA TYR A 457 21.75 19.68 -1.48
C TYR A 457 20.24 19.46 -1.40
N LYS A 458 19.49 20.25 -2.17
CA LYS A 458 18.05 20.13 -2.39
C LYS A 458 17.81 19.95 -3.89
N ASN A 459 17.15 18.86 -4.28
CA ASN A 459 16.95 18.49 -5.70
C ASN A 459 18.26 18.54 -6.52
N ASN A 460 19.35 17.98 -5.98
CA ASN A 460 20.71 18.01 -6.54
C ASN A 460 21.37 19.40 -6.67
N ALA A 461 20.67 20.48 -6.31
CA ALA A 461 21.24 21.82 -6.24
C ALA A 461 21.83 22.06 -4.85
N ARG A 462 23.08 22.51 -4.77
CA ARG A 462 23.72 22.84 -3.50
C ARG A 462 23.12 24.12 -2.91
N ILE A 463 22.51 24.03 -1.74
CA ILE A 463 21.87 25.16 -1.03
C ILE A 463 22.71 25.71 0.12
N ALA A 464 23.65 24.93 0.65
CA ALA A 464 24.58 25.39 1.67
C ALA A 464 25.95 24.73 1.52
N ASN A 465 26.99 25.44 1.94
CA ASN A 465 28.35 24.92 2.01
C ASN A 465 29.15 25.67 3.07
N PHE A 466 29.65 24.97 4.10
CA PHE A 466 30.30 25.61 5.24
C PHE A 466 31.30 24.69 5.95
N TYR A 467 32.15 25.29 6.79
CA TYR A 467 33.16 24.60 7.58
C TYR A 467 32.83 24.71 9.07
N PRO A 468 32.21 23.68 9.69
CA PRO A 468 31.73 23.76 11.07
C PRO A 468 32.82 24.12 12.10
N TYR A 469 34.06 23.72 11.83
CA TYR A 469 35.23 23.90 12.71
C TYR A 469 36.39 24.66 12.04
N GLY A 470 36.10 25.40 10.96
CA GLY A 470 37.09 26.14 10.18
C GLY A 470 37.68 25.34 9.02
N ASN A 471 38.18 26.05 8.00
CA ASN A 471 38.63 25.46 6.73
C ASN A 471 39.91 24.62 6.81
N GLN A 472 40.66 24.73 7.91
CA GLN A 472 41.85 23.92 8.17
C GLN A 472 41.54 22.66 8.99
N PHE A 473 40.28 22.47 9.39
CA PHE A 473 39.90 21.32 10.20
C PHE A 473 39.95 20.03 9.36
N ASN A 474 40.79 19.08 9.77
CA ASN A 474 41.05 17.85 9.03
C ASN A 474 40.73 16.57 9.80
N LYS A 475 39.92 16.67 10.87
CA LYS A 475 39.44 15.50 11.63
C LYS A 475 38.03 15.12 11.20
N SER A 476 37.59 13.94 11.60
CA SER A 476 36.22 13.49 11.31
C SER A 476 35.18 14.36 12.03
N ILE A 477 33.98 14.42 11.46
CA ILE A 477 32.82 15.06 12.06
C ILE A 477 31.73 14.00 12.17
N THR A 478 30.93 14.03 13.23
CA THR A 478 29.66 13.30 13.37
C THR A 478 28.53 14.29 13.11
N ILE A 479 27.48 13.85 12.41
CA ILE A 479 26.35 14.70 12.02
C ILE A 479 25.05 14.04 12.47
N ALA A 480 24.18 14.84 13.06
CA ALA A 480 22.79 14.50 13.34
C ALA A 480 21.90 15.66 12.90
N VAL A 481 20.62 15.40 12.64
CA VAL A 481 19.64 16.43 12.27
C VAL A 481 18.40 16.31 13.12
N ALA A 482 17.82 17.46 13.44
CA ALA A 482 16.64 17.55 14.28
C ALA A 482 16.09 18.97 14.24
N ASP A 483 14.76 19.11 14.23
CA ASP A 483 14.10 20.38 14.51
C ASP A 483 14.22 20.64 16.02
N ILE A 484 15.19 21.45 16.42
CA ILE A 484 15.52 21.66 17.84
C ILE A 484 14.96 22.98 18.39
N ASN A 485 14.47 23.85 17.51
CA ASN A 485 13.85 25.12 17.85
C ASN A 485 12.33 25.12 17.61
N ASN A 486 11.78 24.00 17.12
CA ASN A 486 10.37 23.78 16.79
C ASN A 486 9.84 24.79 15.76
N ASP A 487 10.68 25.15 14.78
CA ASP A 487 10.30 26.06 13.68
C ASP A 487 9.82 25.33 12.41
N GLY A 488 9.80 23.98 12.44
CA GLY A 488 9.41 23.13 11.33
C GLY A 488 10.55 22.82 10.35
N GLN A 489 11.74 23.40 10.52
CA GLN A 489 12.94 23.03 9.79
C GLN A 489 13.91 22.28 10.71
N LYS A 490 14.68 21.35 10.15
CA LYS A 490 15.70 20.63 10.93
C LYS A 490 17.04 21.38 10.90
N GLU A 491 17.63 21.53 12.08
CA GLU A 491 19.00 21.96 12.25
C GLU A 491 20.00 20.82 12.00
N ILE A 492 21.24 21.21 11.71
CA ILE A 492 22.40 20.34 11.56
C ILE A 492 23.24 20.45 12.84
N ILE A 493 23.31 19.36 13.59
CA ILE A 493 24.14 19.24 14.79
C ILE A 493 25.41 18.50 14.39
N THR A 494 26.57 19.01 14.81
CA THR A 494 27.88 18.46 14.46
C THR A 494 28.69 18.18 15.72
N GLY A 495 29.43 17.08 15.73
CA GLY A 495 30.41 16.72 16.76
C GLY A 495 31.78 16.49 16.16
N THR A 496 32.85 16.94 16.81
CA THR A 496 34.22 16.66 16.35
C THR A 496 34.67 15.24 16.73
N GLY A 497 35.30 14.51 15.82
CA GLY A 497 35.77 13.15 16.02
C GLY A 497 37.20 13.02 16.54
N LYS A 498 37.78 11.82 16.37
CA LYS A 498 39.11 11.45 16.90
C LYS A 498 40.21 12.42 16.46
N GLY A 499 41.03 12.84 17.41
CA GLY A 499 42.12 13.79 17.22
C GLY A 499 41.74 15.26 17.48
N ALA A 500 40.47 15.54 17.77
CA ALA A 500 39.97 16.87 18.17
C ALA A 500 39.31 16.81 19.56
N GLY A 501 39.02 17.98 20.14
CA GLY A 501 38.24 18.09 21.38
C GLY A 501 36.85 17.46 21.24
N PRO A 502 36.07 17.21 22.32
CA PRO A 502 34.70 16.71 22.25
C PRO A 502 33.70 17.86 22.02
N GLN A 503 33.91 18.68 20.99
CA GLN A 503 33.10 19.87 20.73
C GLN A 503 31.83 19.51 19.94
N VAL A 504 30.71 20.10 20.33
CA VAL A 504 29.42 20.03 19.64
C VAL A 504 29.01 21.43 19.19
N ARG A 505 28.51 21.58 17.96
CA ARG A 505 28.00 22.84 17.38
C ARG A 505 26.71 22.61 16.60
N ILE A 506 25.90 23.65 16.49
CA ILE A 506 24.57 23.60 15.86
C ILE A 506 24.46 24.67 14.78
N PHE A 507 23.94 24.27 13.62
CA PHE A 507 23.76 25.12 12.45
C PHE A 507 22.35 24.99 11.89
N SER A 508 21.82 26.04 11.27
CA SER A 508 20.61 25.93 10.45
C SER A 508 20.85 25.02 9.24
N ASN A 509 19.80 24.55 8.56
CA ASN A 509 19.89 23.88 7.25
C ASN A 509 20.63 24.71 6.15
N LYS A 510 20.75 26.04 6.32
CA LYS A 510 21.53 26.96 5.47
C LYS A 510 22.98 27.18 5.91
N GLY A 511 23.46 26.47 6.93
CA GLY A 511 24.83 26.56 7.43
C GLY A 511 25.15 27.76 8.34
N LYS A 512 24.15 28.54 8.77
CA LYS A 512 24.31 29.60 9.78
C LYS A 512 24.54 28.96 11.15
N LEU A 513 25.61 29.36 11.85
CA LEU A 513 25.87 28.94 13.23
C LEU A 513 24.78 29.48 14.17
N LEU A 514 24.11 28.59 14.90
CA LEU A 514 23.03 28.94 15.84
C LEU A 514 23.49 28.85 17.30
N ASN A 515 24.34 27.88 17.61
CA ASN A 515 24.99 27.74 18.92
C ASN A 515 26.51 27.66 18.74
N GLY A 516 27.25 28.55 19.42
CA GLY A 516 28.72 28.65 19.37
C GLY A 516 29.46 27.39 19.81
N GLY A 517 28.75 26.48 20.47
CA GLY A 517 29.16 25.12 20.79
C GLY A 517 29.64 24.95 22.22
N PHE A 518 29.64 23.70 22.66
CA PHE A 518 30.06 23.29 24.00
C PHE A 518 30.95 22.05 23.93
N PHE A 519 31.69 21.76 25.00
CA PHE A 519 32.45 20.52 25.14
C PHE A 519 31.64 19.52 25.96
N ALA A 520 31.26 18.38 25.36
CA ALA A 520 30.44 17.35 26.02
C ALA A 520 31.22 16.56 27.10
N TYR A 521 32.55 16.53 26.96
CA TYR A 521 33.49 15.90 27.88
C TYR A 521 34.62 16.88 28.20
N ASP A 522 35.67 16.43 28.90
CA ASP A 522 36.83 17.28 29.20
C ASP A 522 37.35 17.95 27.93
N LYS A 523 37.51 19.28 27.94
CA LYS A 523 37.97 20.06 26.78
C LYS A 523 39.35 19.65 26.28
N ASN A 524 40.17 19.01 27.12
CA ASN A 524 41.49 18.49 26.79
C ASN A 524 41.46 17.04 26.28
N PHE A 525 40.32 16.35 26.40
CA PHE A 525 40.12 15.05 25.75
C PHE A 525 40.24 15.19 24.23
N ARG A 526 40.86 14.21 23.57
CA ARG A 526 41.11 14.23 22.12
C ARG A 526 40.46 13.07 21.36
N GLY A 527 39.58 12.33 22.01
CA GLY A 527 38.82 11.27 21.35
C GLY A 527 37.62 11.80 20.56
N GLY A 528 37.24 13.06 20.73
CA GLY A 528 36.04 13.62 20.11
C GLY A 528 34.74 13.16 20.78
N VAL A 529 33.63 13.30 20.06
CA VAL A 529 32.27 13.03 20.52
C VAL A 529 31.41 12.43 19.40
N ASN A 530 30.65 11.39 19.75
CA ASN A 530 29.55 10.86 18.93
C ASN A 530 28.24 11.51 19.39
N ILE A 531 27.35 11.82 18.45
CA ILE A 531 26.10 12.54 18.73
C ILE A 531 24.90 11.83 18.12
N ALA A 532 23.78 11.91 18.82
CA ALA A 532 22.43 11.58 18.35
C ALA A 532 21.45 12.59 18.98
N VAL A 533 20.26 12.77 18.38
CA VAL A 533 19.28 13.76 18.84
C VAL A 533 17.89 13.14 18.83
N ALA A 534 17.20 13.22 19.97
CA ALA A 534 15.82 12.75 20.14
C ALA A 534 15.17 13.47 21.32
N ASP A 535 13.84 13.51 21.32
CA ASP A 535 13.07 13.83 22.52
C ASP A 535 13.06 12.57 23.42
N LEU A 536 13.89 12.55 24.45
CA LEU A 536 14.05 11.40 25.33
C LEU A 536 13.09 11.41 26.50
N ASN A 537 12.58 12.58 26.89
CA ASN A 537 11.71 12.74 28.06
C ASN A 537 10.22 12.91 27.68
N GLY A 538 9.91 13.02 26.39
CA GLY A 538 8.56 13.14 25.85
C GLY A 538 7.94 14.53 26.04
N ASP A 539 8.76 15.58 26.23
CA ASP A 539 8.27 16.94 26.50
C ASP A 539 8.10 17.80 25.24
N GLY A 540 8.41 17.26 24.05
CA GLY A 540 8.36 17.95 22.77
C GLY A 540 9.62 18.76 22.45
N THR A 541 10.61 18.78 23.35
CA THR A 541 11.95 19.33 23.14
C THR A 541 12.91 18.19 22.87
N LYS A 542 13.83 18.38 21.91
CA LYS A 542 14.84 17.35 21.61
C LYS A 542 16.10 17.57 22.43
N GLU A 543 16.66 16.49 22.97
CA GLU A 543 17.95 16.47 23.65
C GLU A 543 19.09 15.97 22.76
N ILE A 544 20.30 16.43 23.05
CA ILE A 544 21.53 15.96 22.43
C ILE A 544 22.11 14.84 23.30
N VAL A 545 22.08 13.62 22.76
CA VAL A 545 22.72 12.44 23.35
C VAL A 545 24.14 12.35 22.84
N THR A 546 25.10 12.25 23.75
CA THR A 546 26.53 12.24 23.41
C THR A 546 27.21 11.00 23.94
N GLY A 547 28.06 10.38 23.12
CA GLY A 547 28.98 9.31 23.52
C GLY A 547 30.43 9.78 23.43
N SER A 548 31.25 9.47 24.43
CA SER A 548 32.68 9.80 24.35
C SER A 548 33.37 8.98 23.25
N GLY A 549 34.18 9.64 22.43
CA GLY A 549 34.93 8.98 21.36
C GLY A 549 36.12 8.12 21.86
N PRO A 550 36.98 7.65 20.94
CA PRO A 550 38.05 6.70 21.25
C PRO A 550 39.07 7.23 22.28
N GLY A 551 39.50 6.38 23.22
CA GLY A 551 40.35 6.74 24.36
C GLY A 551 39.58 7.18 25.60
N GLY A 552 38.28 7.46 25.47
CA GLY A 552 37.38 7.79 26.58
C GLY A 552 36.69 6.55 27.15
N SER A 553 36.11 6.69 28.35
CA SER A 553 35.19 5.68 28.89
C SER A 553 33.97 5.47 27.98
N PRO A 554 33.17 4.39 28.12
CA PRO A 554 31.92 4.22 27.38
C PRO A 554 30.78 5.05 28.00
N GLN A 555 31.04 6.33 28.31
CA GLN A 555 30.08 7.20 28.96
C GLN A 555 29.12 7.77 27.90
N VAL A 556 27.83 7.75 28.22
CA VAL A 556 26.77 8.46 27.51
C VAL A 556 26.31 9.62 28.39
N ARG A 557 26.11 10.81 27.82
CA ARG A 557 25.61 12.02 28.51
C ARG A 557 24.52 12.70 27.70
N ILE A 558 23.62 13.40 28.39
CA ILE A 558 22.51 14.12 27.77
C ILE A 558 22.65 15.62 28.02
N PHE A 559 22.52 16.40 26.95
CA PHE A 559 22.59 17.85 26.96
C PHE A 559 21.34 18.45 26.32
N SER A 560 20.95 19.64 26.78
CA SER A 560 20.00 20.48 26.05
C SER A 560 20.64 21.07 24.79
N THR A 561 19.82 21.61 23.91
CA THR A 561 20.22 22.34 22.70
C THR A 561 21.06 23.60 23.00
N SER A 562 20.95 24.15 24.20
CA SER A 562 21.81 25.24 24.69
C SER A 562 23.22 24.78 25.10
N GLY A 563 23.45 23.47 25.26
CA GLY A 563 24.69 22.89 25.77
C GLY A 563 24.74 22.71 27.29
N LYS A 564 23.64 23.00 28.02
CA LYS A 564 23.51 22.65 29.44
C LYS A 564 23.43 21.14 29.61
N LEU A 565 24.26 20.58 30.50
CA LEU A 565 24.19 19.17 30.91
C LEU A 565 22.88 18.91 31.64
N LEU A 566 22.05 18.02 31.10
CA LEU A 566 20.77 17.61 31.70
C LEU A 566 20.93 16.35 32.53
N SER A 567 21.78 15.43 32.08
CA SER A 567 22.10 14.20 32.81
C SER A 567 23.56 13.83 32.59
N ALA A 568 24.24 13.50 33.70
CA ALA A 568 25.57 12.89 33.67
C ALA A 568 25.58 11.49 33.01
N GLY A 569 24.38 10.94 32.76
CA GLY A 569 24.09 9.71 32.04
C GLY A 569 24.67 8.47 32.71
N PHE A 570 25.17 7.54 31.92
CA PHE A 570 25.56 6.20 32.39
C PHE A 570 26.75 5.65 31.59
N PHE A 571 27.33 4.55 32.07
CA PHE A 571 28.35 3.80 31.32
C PHE A 571 27.66 2.63 30.60
N ALA A 572 27.66 2.64 29.26
CA ALA A 572 26.99 1.60 28.46
C ALA A 572 27.71 0.24 28.53
N TYR A 573 29.03 0.27 28.73
CA TYR A 573 29.90 -0.90 28.88
C TYR A 573 30.71 -0.79 30.17
N ASP A 574 31.63 -1.71 30.41
CA ASP A 574 32.49 -1.68 31.60
C ASP A 574 33.15 -0.30 31.76
N LYS A 575 33.06 0.30 32.94
CA LYS A 575 33.59 1.65 33.22
C LYS A 575 35.10 1.78 32.97
N SER A 576 35.85 0.69 33.01
CA SER A 576 37.30 0.64 32.72
C SER A 576 37.60 0.56 31.22
N PHE A 577 36.60 0.27 30.39
CA PHE A 577 36.72 0.21 28.95
C PHE A 577 37.10 1.60 28.37
N ARG A 578 37.96 1.65 27.35
CA ARG A 578 38.52 2.91 26.82
C ARG A 578 38.35 3.10 25.31
N SER A 579 37.52 2.29 24.67
CA SER A 579 37.24 2.45 23.24
C SER A 579 36.20 3.53 22.93
N GLY A 580 35.64 4.20 23.94
CA GLY A 580 34.50 5.09 23.76
C GLY A 580 33.19 4.36 23.44
N VAL A 581 32.17 5.12 23.06
CA VAL A 581 30.84 4.62 22.71
C VAL A 581 30.23 5.45 21.57
N SER A 582 29.68 4.76 20.58
CA SER A 582 28.80 5.33 19.55
C SER A 582 27.35 5.19 20.01
N VAL A 583 26.52 6.17 19.66
CA VAL A 583 25.13 6.30 20.11
C VAL A 583 24.21 6.54 18.91
N ALA A 584 23.03 5.92 18.95
CA ALA A 584 21.89 6.19 18.10
C ALA A 584 20.62 6.21 18.96
N VAL A 585 19.55 6.82 18.44
CA VAL A 585 18.25 6.93 19.11
C VAL A 585 17.13 6.66 18.12
N GLY A 586 16.14 5.88 18.52
CA GLY A 586 15.02 5.47 17.67
C GLY A 586 13.90 4.85 18.49
N ASP A 587 12.65 4.93 18.03
CA ASP A 587 11.54 4.17 18.62
C ASP A 587 11.56 2.76 18.04
N ILE A 588 12.33 1.87 18.67
CA ILE A 588 12.56 0.52 18.15
C ILE A 588 11.54 -0.47 18.70
N ASN A 589 10.67 -0.05 19.61
CA ASN A 589 9.69 -0.92 20.25
C ASN A 589 8.23 -0.54 19.96
N GLY A 590 8.01 0.62 19.33
CA GLY A 590 6.70 1.10 18.88
C GLY A 590 5.85 1.71 19.98
N ASP A 591 6.42 2.10 21.12
CA ASP A 591 5.69 2.71 22.24
C ASP A 591 5.63 4.24 22.16
N GLY A 592 6.16 4.84 21.09
CA GLY A 592 6.24 6.29 20.90
C GLY A 592 7.35 6.95 21.71
N GLN A 593 8.18 6.19 22.44
CA GLN A 593 9.33 6.69 23.18
C GLN A 593 10.63 6.24 22.50
N GLN A 594 11.66 7.08 22.61
CA GLN A 594 12.93 6.86 21.93
C GLN A 594 13.89 6.07 22.82
N GLU A 595 14.40 4.94 22.32
CA GLU A 595 15.47 4.18 22.96
C GLU A 595 16.85 4.75 22.66
N ILE A 596 17.83 4.42 23.51
CA ILE A 596 19.25 4.70 23.29
C ILE A 596 19.95 3.39 22.90
N ILE A 597 20.48 3.33 21.68
CA ILE A 597 21.21 2.18 21.17
C ILE A 597 22.69 2.53 21.13
N THR A 598 23.54 1.64 21.64
CA THR A 598 24.98 1.87 21.75
C THR A 598 25.81 0.78 21.08
N SER A 599 26.97 1.17 20.54
CA SER A 599 28.06 0.27 20.13
C SER A 599 29.42 0.78 20.64
N PRO A 600 30.44 -0.06 20.84
CA PRO A 600 31.80 0.42 21.10
C PRO A 600 32.36 1.22 19.92
N ALA A 601 33.02 2.35 20.16
CA ALA A 601 33.41 3.25 19.08
C ALA A 601 34.66 2.81 18.26
N THR A 602 35.66 2.13 18.85
CA THR A 602 36.83 1.64 18.07
C THR A 602 37.46 0.36 18.60
N GLY A 603 37.82 -0.56 17.69
CA GLY A 603 38.74 -1.68 17.96
C GLY A 603 38.23 -2.75 18.93
N ALA A 604 36.92 -2.79 19.16
CA ALA A 604 36.29 -3.66 20.14
C ALA A 604 35.24 -4.58 19.50
N GLY A 605 34.63 -5.44 20.32
CA GLY A 605 33.60 -6.36 19.86
C GLY A 605 32.36 -5.63 19.33
N PRO A 606 31.66 -6.20 18.32
CA PRO A 606 30.49 -5.59 17.68
C PRO A 606 29.22 -5.74 18.54
N GLN A 607 29.34 -5.52 19.86
CA GLN A 607 28.23 -5.69 20.80
C GLN A 607 27.32 -4.48 20.77
N ILE A 608 26.05 -4.70 20.46
CA ILE A 608 25.00 -3.70 20.53
C ILE A 608 24.28 -3.84 21.87
N LYS A 609 23.98 -2.71 22.50
CA LYS A 609 23.14 -2.65 23.70
C LYS A 609 22.04 -1.63 23.51
N ILE A 610 20.87 -1.95 24.04
CA ILE A 610 19.65 -1.16 23.93
C ILE A 610 19.26 -0.74 25.33
N PHE A 611 19.06 0.56 25.54
CA PHE A 611 18.64 1.14 26.80
C PHE A 611 17.38 1.97 26.59
N ASN A 612 16.51 2.00 27.59
CA ASN A 612 15.41 2.94 27.60
C ASN A 612 15.88 4.35 28.04
N GLN A 613 14.98 5.33 27.98
CA GLN A 613 15.17 6.70 28.46
C GLN A 613 15.59 6.83 29.94
N ARG A 614 15.32 5.82 30.77
CA ARG A 614 15.77 5.74 32.17
C ARG A 614 17.10 4.98 32.34
N PHE A 615 17.81 4.71 31.25
CA PHE A 615 19.10 4.01 31.20
C PHE A 615 19.05 2.55 31.63
N LYS A 616 17.86 1.94 31.70
CA LYS A 616 17.69 0.51 31.95
C LYS A 616 18.02 -0.25 30.67
N LEU A 617 18.89 -1.25 30.78
CA LEU A 617 19.18 -2.17 29.68
C LEU A 617 17.92 -2.98 29.34
N LEU A 618 17.48 -2.89 28.08
CA LEU A 618 16.36 -3.65 27.52
C LEU A 618 16.85 -4.93 26.82
N GLY A 619 17.98 -4.85 26.12
CA GLY A 619 18.49 -5.97 25.32
C GLY A 619 19.94 -5.75 24.87
N GLN A 620 20.59 -6.83 24.41
CA GLN A 620 21.93 -6.79 23.85
C GLN A 620 22.18 -7.97 22.91
N PHE A 621 23.01 -7.76 21.88
CA PHE A 621 23.39 -8.79 20.91
C PHE A 621 24.73 -8.46 20.25
N PHE A 622 25.27 -9.37 19.44
CA PHE A 622 26.45 -9.12 18.61
C PHE A 622 26.04 -8.99 17.14
N ALA A 623 26.30 -7.83 16.52
CA ALA A 623 25.91 -7.57 15.14
C ALA A 623 26.78 -8.31 14.10
N TYR A 624 27.99 -8.70 14.50
CA TYR A 624 28.93 -9.50 13.72
C TYR A 624 29.51 -10.60 14.60
N ASN A 625 30.47 -11.37 14.08
CA ASN A 625 31.15 -12.39 14.88
C ASN A 625 31.71 -11.76 16.16
N LYS A 626 31.44 -12.36 17.33
CA LYS A 626 31.86 -11.83 18.65
C LYS A 626 33.37 -11.60 18.78
N ASN A 627 34.18 -12.30 17.97
CA ASN A 627 35.64 -12.17 17.94
C ASN A 627 36.14 -11.10 16.98
N GLN A 628 35.26 -10.54 16.13
CA GLN A 628 35.59 -9.44 15.24
C GLN A 628 35.93 -8.19 16.08
N ARG A 629 36.92 -7.43 15.63
CA ARG A 629 37.40 -6.20 16.31
C ARG A 629 37.35 -4.99 15.38
N SER A 630 36.40 -4.99 14.45
CA SER A 630 36.14 -3.85 13.58
C SER A 630 35.28 -2.82 14.30
N SER A 631 35.55 -1.53 14.08
CA SER A 631 34.63 -0.47 14.50
C SER A 631 33.29 -0.62 13.79
N VAL A 632 32.22 -0.53 14.56
CA VAL A 632 30.85 -0.55 14.03
C VAL A 632 30.11 0.70 14.47
N LYS A 633 29.36 1.28 13.54
CA LYS A 633 28.48 2.41 13.81
C LYS A 633 27.05 1.91 13.92
N VAL A 634 26.38 2.30 14.99
CA VAL A 634 24.95 2.04 15.16
C VAL A 634 24.12 3.23 14.68
N MET A 635 22.98 2.93 14.07
CA MET A 635 22.00 3.86 13.51
C MET A 635 20.60 3.23 13.72
N THR A 636 19.56 4.01 13.53
CA THR A 636 18.16 3.59 13.61
C THR A 636 17.40 4.13 12.40
N SER A 637 16.47 3.38 11.83
CA SER A 637 15.62 3.88 10.75
C SER A 637 14.47 2.91 10.57
N ASP A 638 13.28 3.44 10.40
CA ASP A 638 12.14 2.68 9.88
C ASP A 638 12.39 2.31 8.40
N MET A 639 12.92 1.11 8.18
CA MET A 639 13.30 0.60 6.86
C MET A 639 12.12 -0.06 6.15
N ASN A 640 11.16 -0.60 6.92
CA ASN A 640 10.02 -1.35 6.41
C ASN A 640 8.70 -0.53 6.38
N LYS A 641 8.71 0.70 6.92
CA LYS A 641 7.60 1.65 7.05
C LYS A 641 6.47 1.20 7.98
N ASP A 642 6.77 0.42 9.01
CA ASP A 642 5.80 -0.02 10.02
C ASP A 642 5.69 0.93 11.23
N LYS A 643 6.40 2.08 11.18
CA LYS A 643 6.54 3.06 12.26
C LYS A 643 7.36 2.60 13.46
N ILE A 644 8.06 1.47 13.35
CA ILE A 644 9.04 0.98 14.30
C ILE A 644 10.42 1.08 13.65
N ASP A 645 11.36 1.73 14.33
CA ASP A 645 12.72 1.83 13.81
C ASP A 645 13.44 0.48 13.91
N GLU A 646 14.06 0.03 12.80
CA GLU A 646 15.06 -1.02 12.87
C GLU A 646 16.39 -0.50 13.42
N ILE A 647 17.20 -1.41 13.97
CA ILE A 647 18.58 -1.15 14.37
C ILE A 647 19.51 -1.47 13.19
N LEU A 648 20.21 -0.46 12.70
CA LEU A 648 21.17 -0.59 11.62
C LEU A 648 22.59 -0.56 12.17
N VAL A 649 23.43 -1.50 11.74
CA VAL A 649 24.82 -1.58 12.15
C VAL A 649 25.72 -1.57 10.93
N GLY A 650 26.44 -0.47 10.74
CA GLY A 650 27.38 -0.25 9.65
C GLY A 650 28.83 -0.55 10.05
N THR A 651 29.62 -1.01 9.09
CA THR A 651 31.09 -1.09 9.22
C THR A 651 31.73 0.25 8.87
N GLU A 652 32.72 0.69 9.65
CA GLU A 652 33.44 1.94 9.32
C GLU A 652 34.48 1.76 8.21
N ASN A 653 34.98 0.53 7.98
CA ASN A 653 35.91 0.20 6.90
C ASN A 653 35.63 -1.22 6.40
N PHE A 654 35.09 -1.37 5.18
CA PHE A 654 34.96 -2.67 4.51
C PHE A 654 36.11 -2.95 3.54
N ILE A 655 36.97 -1.94 3.29
CA ILE A 655 38.14 -2.05 2.42
C ILE A 655 39.33 -2.43 3.30
N ASN A 656 39.54 -3.72 3.49
CA ASN A 656 40.85 -4.37 3.62
C ASN A 656 40.68 -5.88 3.56
#